data_AF-A0A3G5UJP7-F1
#
_entry.id   AF-A0A3G5UJP7-F1
#
_cell.length_a   1.000
_cell.length_b   1.000
_cell.length_c   1.000
_cell.angle_alpha   90.00
_cell.angle_beta   90.00
_cell.angle_gamma   90.00
#
_symmetry.space_group_name_H-M   'P 1'
#
loop_
_entity.id
_entity.type
_entity.pdbx_description
1 polymer ?
#
loop_
_entity_poly.entity_id
_entity_poly.type
_entity_poly.pdbx_seq_one_letter_code
_entity_poly.pdbx_strand_id
1 'polypeptide(L)'
;MSYIKEKEQADNPVELYLETKKQLYEQLTHNVAEEIESFVERVGEALFQKIHESIEKRNKMLEEEVFKPLQNPDNKEMYSQYITRFFQLTQVGEIRDELKRILSFPYLGKVYYEFLEEISKNQHGHLFKKLYFTGNVFEGLKKRMNLSMDTTIKNFQNYYEAYGQYTELLRDIQSRLPGKKFVQLVSQIMASLIMGFGGSFLVKGLAKLLDPDALKIVNAQENVRQMWDKYNEQLKVDLEQLKTHYKYVQLSLYGGAFVTVNKQLKKSGIEFQKLYLQDNVYKLQLIKGEQGQVVTWAIETISHIQSLLQKKEIDKAVQVSNQFYQHVSKYPIMERTIIKNGKSIKYYANLLKFAALMCKSLELYEKEKDTFITFTAELFKQLPMVVHDHDLRNLGLMTKIEFTMKFLHHGLKENQKLNLILDYEMRMVKRKDEHDLYPGEELKEFSSSQYLAILLARFMKSKRQKVNSFYRISQNEEVPFAVMISLKRLYKKTQGWDSFYKYLLACTTNERLSKTFNKVKGVLQVIKKDKRIYIPLGMGILMLFGISGMYLMKEDSNSAWHGEKIVWRSNGEKSSSQENTTLAKESDADKSIPSISVNDSAGSSYNFKVKTKQELKQVLETALIDGNLGPFGLNVIGQEQSAVKQEFGTPDALQEAKCTACDAANTVTYGDYNLDMFPSKVKKIWLHMNIPVNELKSWLGEPYGIEEGIDSDALVYRKEGYAIYFSVADDFVKRVDMYKSE
;
A
#
# COMPACT_ATOMS: atom_id res chain seq x y z
N MET A 1 -34.26 -1.90 2.99
CA MET A 1 -34.91 -0.60 3.20
C MET A 1 -34.12 0.42 2.41
N SER A 2 -34.78 1.07 1.47
CA SER A 2 -34.16 1.90 0.43
C SER A 2 -33.46 3.13 1.01
N TYR A 3 -32.17 3.28 0.73
CA TYR A 3 -31.41 4.54 0.93
C TYR A 3 -31.83 5.61 -0.09
N ILE A 4 -32.58 5.20 -1.12
CA ILE A 4 -33.23 6.11 -2.05
C ILE A 4 -34.49 6.59 -1.35
N LYS A 5 -34.51 7.85 -0.92
CA LYS A 5 -35.75 8.49 -0.48
C LYS A 5 -36.75 8.40 -1.63
N GLU A 6 -37.82 7.63 -1.43
CA GLU A 6 -39.02 7.73 -2.25
C GLU A 6 -39.75 9.01 -1.86
N LYS A 7 -39.23 10.17 -2.26
CA LYS A 7 -39.98 11.42 -2.22
C LYS A 7 -40.53 11.69 -3.62
N GLU A 8 -41.81 12.10 -3.66
CA GLU A 8 -42.60 12.31 -4.88
C GLU A 8 -42.27 13.62 -5.62
N GLN A 9 -41.40 14.49 -5.08
CA GLN A 9 -40.96 15.71 -5.73
C GLN A 9 -39.50 15.63 -6.18
N ALA A 10 -39.21 16.31 -7.29
CA ALA A 10 -37.89 16.46 -7.87
C ALA A 10 -36.99 17.28 -6.92
N ASP A 11 -36.44 16.62 -5.91
CA ASP A 11 -35.41 17.21 -5.06
C ASP A 11 -34.17 17.50 -5.94
N ASN A 12 -33.53 18.64 -5.69
CA ASN A 12 -32.30 19.06 -6.36
C ASN A 12 -31.24 17.93 -6.24
N PRO A 13 -30.71 17.37 -7.35
CA PRO A 13 -29.75 16.27 -7.30
C PRO A 13 -28.52 16.55 -6.43
N VAL A 14 -28.10 17.83 -6.35
CA VAL A 14 -27.00 18.28 -5.49
C VAL A 14 -27.35 18.10 -4.01
N GLU A 15 -28.56 18.48 -3.62
CA GLU A 15 -29.01 18.38 -2.23
C GLU A 15 -29.15 16.91 -1.81
N LEU A 16 -29.75 16.07 -2.68
CA LEU A 16 -29.83 14.63 -2.47
C LEU A 16 -28.46 13.97 -2.33
N TYR A 17 -27.49 14.37 -3.16
CA TYR A 17 -26.12 13.87 -3.09
C TYR A 17 -25.46 14.24 -1.76
N LEU A 18 -25.51 15.52 -1.39
CA LEU A 18 -24.90 16.04 -0.15
C LEU A 18 -25.53 15.43 1.10
N GLU A 19 -26.86 15.29 1.13
CA GLU A 19 -27.54 14.66 2.26
C GLU A 19 -27.16 13.19 2.40
N THR A 20 -27.10 12.45 1.28
CA THR A 20 -26.72 11.03 1.28
C THR A 20 -25.27 10.86 1.71
N LYS A 21 -24.37 11.73 1.25
CA LYS A 21 -22.98 11.79 1.69
C LYS A 21 -22.90 12.02 3.19
N LYS A 22 -23.62 13.01 3.74
CA LYS A 22 -23.65 13.26 5.18
C LYS A 22 -24.09 12.02 5.97
N GLN A 23 -25.18 11.37 5.56
CA GLN A 23 -25.68 10.16 6.21
C GLN A 23 -24.68 8.99 6.14
N LEU A 24 -23.87 8.91 5.07
CA LEU A 24 -22.82 7.91 4.94
C LEU A 24 -21.74 8.09 6.02
N TYR A 25 -21.24 9.32 6.17
CA TYR A 25 -20.22 9.67 7.17
C TYR A 25 -20.71 9.58 8.62
N GLU A 26 -22.01 9.73 8.86
CA GLU A 26 -22.62 9.54 10.19
C GLU A 26 -22.73 8.06 10.59
N GLN A 27 -22.84 7.14 9.62
CA GLN A 27 -23.18 5.73 9.89
C GLN A 27 -22.02 4.76 9.68
N LEU A 28 -21.00 5.15 8.92
CA LEU A 28 -19.79 4.38 8.63
C LEU A 28 -18.56 5.04 9.27
N THR A 29 -17.45 4.32 9.33
CA THR A 29 -16.15 4.89 9.69
C THR A 29 -15.66 5.81 8.57
N HIS A 30 -14.86 6.83 8.91
CA HIS A 30 -14.40 7.86 7.96
C HIS A 30 -13.76 7.24 6.71
N ASN A 31 -12.78 6.34 6.89
CA ASN A 31 -12.08 5.67 5.80
C ASN A 31 -13.02 4.87 4.86
N VAL A 32 -14.08 4.29 5.40
CA VAL A 32 -15.04 3.51 4.61
C VAL A 32 -15.97 4.43 3.84
N ALA A 33 -16.44 5.51 4.46
CA ALA A 33 -17.27 6.50 3.79
C ALA A 33 -16.50 7.21 2.65
N GLU A 34 -15.24 7.56 2.90
CA GLU A 34 -14.35 8.20 1.94
C GLU A 34 -14.01 7.29 0.74
N GLU A 35 -13.75 6.01 0.96
CA GLU A 35 -13.53 5.05 -0.13
C GLU A 35 -14.78 4.92 -1.02
N ILE A 36 -15.98 4.84 -0.43
CA ILE A 36 -17.23 4.77 -1.19
C ILE A 36 -17.44 6.04 -2.00
N GLU A 37 -17.22 7.21 -1.41
CA GLU A 37 -17.31 8.49 -2.11
C GLU A 37 -16.31 8.54 -3.27
N SER A 38 -15.04 8.25 -3.01
CA SER A 38 -13.96 8.26 -4.01
C SER A 38 -14.24 7.30 -5.17
N PHE A 39 -14.76 6.12 -4.85
CA PHE A 39 -15.19 5.16 -5.86
C PHE A 39 -16.33 5.71 -6.73
N VAL A 40 -17.35 6.30 -6.13
CA VAL A 40 -18.50 6.89 -6.83
C VAL A 40 -18.07 8.07 -7.70
N GLU A 41 -17.21 8.95 -7.18
CA GLU A 41 -16.64 10.08 -7.90
C GLU A 41 -15.90 9.60 -9.16
N ARG A 42 -15.00 8.63 -9.00
CA ARG A 42 -14.23 8.06 -10.10
C ARG A 42 -15.09 7.38 -11.16
N VAL A 43 -16.08 6.57 -10.76
CA VAL A 43 -16.98 5.89 -11.69
C VAL A 43 -17.88 6.89 -12.41
N GLY A 44 -18.34 7.93 -11.71
CA GLY A 44 -19.09 9.04 -12.30
C GLY A 44 -18.25 9.80 -13.33
N GLU A 45 -17.03 10.20 -12.96
CA GLU A 45 -16.13 10.95 -13.84
C GLU A 45 -15.80 10.15 -15.10
N ALA A 46 -15.44 8.87 -14.96
CA ALA A 46 -15.09 8.03 -16.11
C ALA A 46 -16.24 7.85 -17.11
N LEU A 47 -17.50 7.79 -16.64
CA LEU A 47 -18.65 7.71 -17.53
C LEU A 47 -18.88 9.04 -18.26
N PHE A 48 -18.87 10.16 -17.53
CA PHE A 48 -19.18 11.47 -18.10
C PHE A 48 -18.05 12.04 -18.93
N GLN A 49 -16.79 11.69 -18.65
CA GLN A 49 -15.67 12.02 -19.50
C GLN A 49 -15.85 11.43 -20.91
N LYS A 50 -16.27 10.16 -21.04
CA LYS A 50 -16.56 9.54 -22.34
C LYS A 50 -17.69 10.24 -23.10
N ILE A 51 -18.71 10.71 -22.38
CA ILE A 51 -19.82 11.47 -22.95
C ILE A 51 -19.32 12.84 -23.42
N HIS A 52 -18.55 13.54 -22.59
CA HIS A 52 -17.97 14.84 -22.90
C HIS A 52 -17.02 14.75 -24.10
N GLU A 53 -16.11 13.77 -24.16
CA GLU A 53 -15.19 13.57 -25.28
C GLU A 53 -15.92 13.41 -26.62
N SER A 54 -17.06 12.72 -26.64
CA SER A 54 -17.90 12.57 -27.84
C SER A 54 -18.50 13.91 -28.28
N ILE A 55 -19.03 14.68 -27.33
CA ILE A 55 -19.72 15.95 -27.60
C ILE A 55 -18.74 17.07 -27.93
N GLU A 56 -17.64 17.18 -27.16
CA GLU A 56 -16.59 18.18 -27.36
C GLU A 56 -15.90 18.00 -28.70
N LYS A 57 -15.68 16.76 -29.15
CA LYS A 57 -15.14 16.50 -30.48
C LYS A 57 -16.01 17.14 -31.57
N ARG A 58 -17.32 16.93 -31.53
CA ARG A 58 -18.26 17.57 -32.47
C ARG A 58 -18.25 19.10 -32.31
N ASN A 59 -18.32 19.59 -31.08
CA ASN A 59 -18.38 21.03 -30.80
C ASN A 59 -17.10 21.76 -31.25
N LYS A 60 -15.94 21.13 -31.10
CA LYS A 60 -14.67 21.65 -31.61
C LYS A 60 -14.67 21.71 -33.15
N MET A 61 -15.17 20.67 -33.82
CA MET A 61 -15.31 20.69 -35.28
C MET A 61 -16.30 21.77 -35.75
N LEU A 62 -17.41 21.97 -35.04
CA LEU A 62 -18.34 23.07 -35.30
C LEU A 62 -17.67 24.43 -35.10
N GLU A 63 -16.91 24.61 -34.04
CA GLU A 63 -16.23 25.88 -33.77
C GLU A 63 -15.15 26.19 -34.82
N GLU A 64 -14.29 25.21 -35.13
CA GLU A 64 -13.12 25.39 -36.01
C GLU A 64 -13.47 25.36 -37.50
N GLU A 65 -14.39 24.49 -37.92
CA GLU A 65 -14.71 24.26 -39.34
C GLU A 65 -15.96 25.02 -39.81
N VAL A 66 -16.78 25.55 -38.88
CA VAL A 66 -18.05 26.19 -39.20
C VAL A 66 -18.12 27.61 -38.60
N PHE A 67 -18.15 27.77 -37.28
CA PHE A 67 -18.44 29.07 -36.67
C PHE A 67 -17.34 30.11 -36.86
N LYS A 68 -16.07 29.78 -36.62
CA LYS A 68 -14.95 30.72 -36.85
C LYS A 68 -14.83 31.13 -38.33
N PRO A 69 -14.85 30.21 -39.31
CA PRO A 69 -14.77 30.59 -40.72
C PRO A 69 -16.02 31.34 -41.22
N LEU A 70 -17.19 31.10 -40.62
CA LEU A 70 -18.42 31.84 -40.94
C LEU A 70 -18.38 33.32 -40.53
N GLN A 71 -17.54 33.70 -39.56
CA GLN A 71 -17.42 35.11 -39.15
C GLN A 71 -16.82 35.99 -40.26
N ASN A 72 -15.92 35.43 -41.09
CA ASN A 72 -15.28 36.12 -42.22
C ASN A 72 -15.14 35.16 -43.42
N PRO A 73 -16.22 34.90 -44.18
CA PRO A 73 -16.16 33.96 -45.31
C PRO A 73 -15.39 34.57 -46.50
N ASP A 74 -14.36 33.88 -46.98
CA ASP A 74 -13.53 34.36 -48.10
C ASP A 74 -14.30 34.57 -49.41
N ASN A 75 -15.31 33.73 -49.68
CA ASN A 75 -16.16 33.83 -50.86
C ASN A 75 -17.49 33.04 -50.72
N LYS A 76 -18.31 33.08 -51.77
CA LYS A 76 -19.60 32.36 -51.86
C LYS A 76 -19.44 30.87 -51.70
N GLU A 77 -18.51 30.26 -52.42
CA GLU A 77 -18.35 28.81 -52.37
C GLU A 77 -17.99 28.30 -50.97
N MET A 78 -17.12 29.01 -50.26
CA MET A 78 -16.71 28.68 -48.88
C MET A 78 -17.87 28.79 -47.90
N TYR A 79 -18.71 29.83 -47.98
CA TYR A 79 -19.91 29.93 -47.12
C TYR A 79 -20.84 28.72 -47.30
N SER A 80 -20.97 28.19 -48.52
CA SER A 80 -21.89 27.08 -48.81
C SER A 80 -21.35 25.80 -48.21
N GLN A 81 -20.03 25.64 -48.27
CA GLN A 81 -19.31 24.54 -47.64
C GLN A 81 -19.47 24.58 -46.12
N TYR A 82 -19.35 25.75 -45.48
CA TYR A 82 -19.54 25.88 -44.03
C TYR A 82 -20.96 25.57 -43.58
N ILE A 83 -21.98 26.05 -44.29
CA ILE A 83 -23.39 25.71 -43.99
C ILE A 83 -23.65 24.23 -44.23
N THR A 84 -23.15 23.65 -45.32
CA THR A 84 -23.26 22.20 -45.56
C THR A 84 -22.59 21.42 -44.44
N ARG A 85 -21.41 21.88 -43.98
CA ARG A 85 -20.67 21.26 -42.89
C ARG A 85 -21.41 21.35 -41.56
N PHE A 86 -22.07 22.47 -41.27
CA PHE A 86 -22.98 22.59 -40.12
C PHE A 86 -24.04 21.48 -40.13
N PHE A 87 -24.77 21.31 -41.23
CA PHE A 87 -25.84 20.32 -41.34
C PHE A 87 -25.32 18.87 -41.30
N GLN A 88 -24.08 18.62 -41.76
CA GLN A 88 -23.41 17.32 -41.62
C GLN A 88 -23.07 17.03 -40.16
N LEU A 89 -22.47 17.98 -39.44
CA LEU A 89 -22.02 17.80 -38.05
C LEU A 89 -23.17 17.80 -37.03
N THR A 90 -24.33 18.32 -37.41
CA THR A 90 -25.52 18.42 -36.55
C THR A 90 -26.65 17.50 -37.00
N GLN A 91 -26.35 16.46 -37.78
CA GLN A 91 -27.36 15.58 -38.35
C GLN A 91 -28.26 14.97 -37.26
N VAL A 92 -29.56 15.20 -37.38
CA VAL A 92 -30.58 14.84 -36.38
C VAL A 92 -30.54 13.36 -35.98
N GLY A 93 -30.28 12.46 -36.92
CA GLY A 93 -30.16 11.02 -36.65
C GLY A 93 -29.01 10.69 -35.69
N GLU A 94 -27.84 11.29 -35.91
CA GLU A 94 -26.66 11.08 -35.07
C GLU A 94 -26.85 11.68 -33.67
N ILE A 95 -27.43 12.88 -33.59
CA ILE A 95 -27.73 13.56 -32.32
C ILE A 95 -28.76 12.78 -31.49
N ARG A 96 -29.81 12.25 -32.14
CA ARG A 96 -30.79 11.37 -31.48
C ARG A 96 -30.13 10.13 -30.90
N ASP A 97 -29.25 9.48 -31.67
CA ASP A 97 -28.60 8.23 -31.25
C ASP A 97 -27.54 8.49 -30.17
N GLU A 98 -26.88 9.64 -30.17
CA GLU A 98 -26.06 10.14 -29.06
C GLU A 98 -26.90 10.34 -27.79
N LEU A 99 -28.00 11.11 -27.87
CA LEU A 99 -28.87 11.38 -26.73
C LEU A 99 -29.45 10.08 -26.15
N LYS A 100 -29.87 9.14 -27.01
CA LYS A 100 -30.35 7.81 -26.59
C LYS A 100 -29.27 7.03 -25.84
N ARG A 101 -28.00 7.09 -26.28
CA ARG A 101 -26.89 6.44 -25.59
C ARG A 101 -26.64 7.04 -24.21
N ILE A 102 -26.64 8.37 -24.11
CA ILE A 102 -26.48 9.11 -22.83
C ILE A 102 -27.54 8.68 -21.81
N LEU A 103 -28.80 8.55 -22.24
CA LEU A 103 -29.95 8.26 -21.37
C LEU A 103 -30.18 6.76 -21.07
N SER A 104 -29.38 5.86 -21.65
CA SER A 104 -29.66 4.41 -21.63
C SER A 104 -29.21 3.68 -20.36
N PHE A 105 -28.11 4.12 -19.74
CA PHE A 105 -27.49 3.52 -18.54
C PHE A 105 -27.56 1.97 -18.49
N PRO A 106 -27.11 1.24 -19.53
CA PRO A 106 -27.44 -0.18 -19.70
C PRO A 106 -26.81 -1.08 -18.63
N TYR A 107 -25.73 -0.62 -18.00
CA TYR A 107 -24.94 -1.41 -17.05
C TYR A 107 -25.27 -1.15 -15.57
N LEU A 108 -26.14 -0.17 -15.26
CA LEU A 108 -26.39 0.26 -13.87
C LEU A 108 -26.77 -0.90 -12.93
N GLY A 109 -27.74 -1.73 -13.34
CA GLY A 109 -28.17 -2.88 -12.53
C GLY A 109 -27.23 -4.06 -12.57
N LYS A 110 -26.68 -4.37 -13.76
CA LYS A 110 -25.76 -5.49 -13.96
C LYS A 110 -24.50 -5.33 -13.09
N VAL A 111 -23.85 -4.16 -13.16
CA VAL A 111 -22.62 -3.87 -12.41
C VAL A 111 -22.86 -3.90 -10.90
N TYR A 112 -24.01 -3.39 -10.44
CA TYR A 112 -24.35 -3.45 -9.02
C TYR A 112 -24.53 -4.89 -8.52
N TYR A 113 -25.16 -5.76 -9.31
CA TYR A 113 -25.32 -7.16 -8.94
C TYR A 113 -24.04 -7.98 -9.02
N GLU A 114 -23.17 -7.70 -10.00
CA GLU A 114 -21.81 -8.27 -10.06
C GLU A 114 -21.00 -7.87 -8.82
N PHE A 115 -21.09 -6.60 -8.41
CA PHE A 115 -20.52 -6.13 -7.15
C PHE A 115 -21.03 -6.93 -5.93
N LEU A 116 -22.36 -7.10 -5.80
CA LEU A 116 -22.94 -7.85 -4.68
C LEU A 116 -22.47 -9.31 -4.66
N GLU A 117 -22.31 -9.93 -5.83
CA GLU A 117 -21.82 -11.29 -5.96
C GLU A 117 -20.37 -11.42 -5.50
N GLU A 118 -19.48 -10.57 -6.01
CA GLU A 118 -18.06 -10.59 -5.66
C GLU A 118 -17.82 -10.25 -4.19
N ILE A 119 -18.42 -9.17 -3.68
CA ILE A 119 -18.21 -8.76 -2.30
C ILE A 119 -18.77 -9.79 -1.30
N SER A 120 -19.77 -10.57 -1.69
CA SER A 120 -20.36 -11.61 -0.85
C SER A 120 -19.42 -12.78 -0.54
N LYS A 121 -18.28 -12.90 -1.24
CA LYS A 121 -17.25 -13.92 -1.00
C LYS A 121 -16.40 -13.63 0.23
N ASN A 122 -16.43 -12.41 0.76
CA ASN A 122 -15.68 -11.99 1.95
C ASN A 122 -16.31 -12.49 3.27
N GLN A 123 -15.60 -12.29 4.39
CA GLN A 123 -16.07 -12.65 5.73
C GLN A 123 -17.36 -11.89 6.10
N HIS A 124 -18.43 -12.59 6.50
CA HIS A 124 -19.78 -12.03 6.66
C HIS A 124 -20.45 -11.53 5.36
N GLY A 125 -19.90 -11.88 4.20
CA GLY A 125 -20.41 -11.44 2.89
C GLY A 125 -21.82 -11.94 2.54
N HIS A 126 -22.30 -13.00 3.21
CA HIS A 126 -23.69 -13.47 3.09
C HIS A 126 -24.75 -12.40 3.43
N LEU A 127 -24.39 -11.35 4.17
CA LEU A 127 -25.26 -10.22 4.46
C LEU A 127 -25.58 -9.38 3.22
N PHE A 128 -24.64 -9.29 2.27
CA PHE A 128 -24.85 -8.58 0.99
C PHE A 128 -25.80 -9.32 0.05
N LYS A 129 -25.88 -10.65 0.13
CA LYS A 129 -26.80 -11.46 -0.68
C LYS A 129 -28.28 -11.16 -0.40
N LYS A 130 -28.60 -10.45 0.69
CA LYS A 130 -29.97 -10.03 1.00
C LYS A 130 -30.36 -8.70 0.33
N LEU A 131 -29.45 -8.07 -0.41
CA LEU A 131 -29.61 -6.74 -0.99
C LEU A 131 -29.99 -6.75 -2.48
N TYR A 132 -30.21 -7.93 -3.07
CA TYR A 132 -30.77 -8.00 -4.42
C TYR A 132 -32.17 -7.38 -4.45
N PHE A 133 -32.36 -6.36 -5.28
CA PHE A 133 -33.67 -5.78 -5.51
C PHE A 133 -34.59 -6.74 -6.27
N THR A 134 -35.87 -6.73 -5.93
CA THR A 134 -36.93 -7.41 -6.70
C THR A 134 -37.69 -6.37 -7.53
N GLY A 135 -38.13 -6.74 -8.74
CA GLY A 135 -38.90 -5.85 -9.63
C GLY A 135 -38.05 -4.82 -10.40
N ASN A 136 -38.69 -3.74 -10.87
CA ASN A 136 -38.14 -2.79 -11.85
C ASN A 136 -37.42 -1.58 -11.24
N VAL A 137 -36.70 -1.76 -10.12
CA VAL A 137 -36.05 -0.66 -9.39
C VAL A 137 -35.09 0.15 -10.27
N PHE A 138 -34.23 -0.52 -11.03
CA PHE A 138 -33.27 0.18 -11.91
C PHE A 138 -33.94 0.96 -13.03
N GLU A 139 -35.07 0.48 -13.57
CA GLU A 139 -35.84 1.24 -14.56
C GLU A 139 -36.47 2.49 -13.94
N GLY A 140 -36.94 2.40 -12.69
CA GLY A 140 -37.38 3.56 -11.93
C GLY A 140 -36.28 4.59 -11.68
N LEU A 141 -35.05 4.13 -11.39
CA LEU A 141 -33.88 5.01 -11.21
C LEU A 141 -33.47 5.68 -12.52
N LYS A 142 -33.42 4.94 -13.63
CA LYS A 142 -33.15 5.48 -14.97
C LYS A 142 -34.16 6.56 -15.35
N LYS A 143 -35.46 6.30 -15.15
CA LYS A 143 -36.51 7.29 -15.43
C LYS A 143 -36.29 8.58 -14.64
N ARG A 144 -35.96 8.47 -13.36
CA ARG A 144 -35.68 9.65 -12.51
C ARG A 144 -34.43 10.41 -12.94
N MET A 145 -33.34 9.72 -13.28
CA MET A 145 -32.14 10.38 -13.82
C MET A 145 -32.47 11.12 -15.12
N ASN A 146 -33.27 10.52 -15.99
CA ASN A 146 -33.62 11.12 -17.28
C ASN A 146 -34.46 12.41 -17.15
N LEU A 147 -35.16 12.64 -16.03
CA LEU A 147 -35.86 13.90 -15.77
C LEU A 147 -34.89 15.10 -15.71
N SER A 148 -33.63 14.87 -15.34
CA SER A 148 -32.58 15.91 -15.39
C SER A 148 -32.26 16.39 -16.81
N MET A 149 -32.81 15.73 -17.85
CA MET A 149 -32.57 16.03 -19.26
C MET A 149 -33.84 16.48 -20.00
N ASP A 150 -34.97 16.69 -19.30
CA ASP A 150 -36.26 17.00 -19.93
C ASP A 150 -36.21 18.28 -20.79
N THR A 151 -35.50 19.31 -20.32
CA THR A 151 -35.33 20.56 -21.07
C THR A 151 -34.50 20.34 -22.33
N THR A 152 -33.39 19.61 -22.22
CA THR A 152 -32.58 19.21 -23.39
C THR A 152 -33.39 18.39 -24.39
N ILE A 153 -34.20 17.43 -23.93
CA ILE A 153 -35.07 16.61 -24.80
C ILE A 153 -36.08 17.50 -25.53
N LYS A 154 -36.71 18.45 -24.82
CA LYS A 154 -37.64 19.42 -25.43
C LYS A 154 -36.95 20.33 -26.44
N ASN A 155 -35.75 20.83 -26.14
CA ASN A 155 -34.98 21.64 -27.08
C ASN A 155 -34.52 20.83 -28.30
N PHE A 156 -34.19 19.56 -28.11
CA PHE A 156 -33.90 18.64 -29.22
C PHE A 156 -35.14 18.41 -30.10
N GLN A 157 -36.34 18.29 -29.52
CA GLN A 157 -37.58 18.19 -30.30
C GLN A 157 -37.82 19.46 -31.14
N ASN A 158 -37.63 20.65 -30.57
CA ASN A 158 -37.73 21.90 -31.32
C ASN A 158 -36.69 21.97 -32.46
N TYR A 159 -35.46 21.51 -32.21
CA TYR A 159 -34.42 21.39 -33.23
C TYR A 159 -34.80 20.39 -34.33
N TYR A 160 -35.31 19.21 -33.95
CA TYR A 160 -35.80 18.19 -34.86
C TYR A 160 -36.90 18.74 -35.79
N GLU A 161 -37.88 19.46 -35.23
CA GLU A 161 -38.98 20.08 -35.98
C GLU A 161 -38.46 21.17 -36.93
N ALA A 162 -37.58 22.06 -36.46
CA ALA A 162 -36.98 23.10 -37.29
C ALA A 162 -36.18 22.50 -38.47
N TYR A 163 -35.42 21.42 -38.22
CA TYR A 163 -34.67 20.71 -39.24
C TYR A 163 -35.62 20.05 -40.26
N GLY A 164 -36.69 19.41 -39.79
CA GLY A 164 -37.74 18.83 -40.62
C GLY A 164 -38.35 19.86 -41.57
N GLN A 165 -38.81 20.99 -41.03
CA GLN A 165 -39.38 22.10 -41.81
C GLN A 165 -38.41 22.63 -42.86
N TYR A 166 -37.12 22.76 -42.52
CA TYR A 166 -36.09 23.16 -43.46
C TYR A 166 -35.92 22.15 -44.60
N THR A 167 -35.86 20.85 -44.30
CA THR A 167 -35.73 19.80 -45.33
C THR A 167 -36.95 19.70 -46.24
N GLU A 168 -38.17 19.86 -45.69
CA GLU A 168 -39.40 19.89 -46.46
C GLU A 168 -39.46 21.11 -47.38
N LEU A 169 -39.08 22.29 -46.88
CA LEU A 169 -38.99 23.51 -47.67
C LEU A 169 -38.03 23.34 -48.85
N LEU A 170 -36.85 22.78 -48.62
CA LEU A 170 -35.88 22.50 -49.70
C LEU A 170 -36.45 21.53 -50.73
N ARG A 171 -37.11 20.46 -50.29
CA ARG A 171 -37.72 19.46 -51.18
C ARG A 171 -38.85 20.04 -52.02
N ASP A 172 -39.70 20.86 -51.41
CA ASP A 172 -40.81 21.55 -52.08
C ASP A 172 -40.28 22.53 -53.14
N ILE A 173 -39.32 23.38 -52.78
CA ILE A 173 -38.67 24.32 -53.72
C ILE A 173 -37.96 23.56 -54.86
N GLN A 174 -37.25 22.47 -54.55
CA GLN A 174 -36.59 21.63 -55.54
C GLN A 174 -37.58 20.95 -56.50
N SER A 175 -38.78 20.58 -56.02
CA SER A 175 -39.83 19.99 -56.85
C SER A 175 -40.51 21.01 -57.77
N ARG A 176 -40.56 22.28 -57.35
CA ARG A 176 -41.18 23.39 -58.08
C ARG A 176 -40.25 24.05 -59.11
N LEU A 177 -38.93 23.96 -58.94
CA LEU A 177 -37.95 24.64 -59.79
C LEU A 177 -37.15 23.66 -60.67
N PRO A 178 -36.99 23.92 -61.98
CA PRO A 178 -36.05 23.18 -62.81
C PRO A 178 -34.62 23.33 -62.27
N GLY A 179 -33.78 22.29 -62.35
CA GLY A 179 -32.48 22.22 -61.67
C GLY A 179 -31.57 23.45 -61.86
N LYS A 180 -31.56 24.08 -63.04
CA LYS A 180 -30.78 25.32 -63.28
C LYS A 180 -31.29 26.53 -62.46
N LYS A 181 -32.61 26.66 -62.27
CA LYS A 181 -33.22 27.74 -61.46
C LYS A 181 -33.06 27.50 -59.97
N PHE A 182 -33.09 26.24 -59.52
CA PHE A 182 -32.76 25.89 -58.14
C PHE A 182 -31.30 26.25 -57.81
N VAL A 183 -30.35 25.92 -58.69
CA VAL A 183 -28.93 26.30 -58.55
C VAL A 183 -28.77 27.83 -58.52
N GLN A 184 -29.53 28.58 -59.34
CA GLN A 184 -29.54 30.04 -59.30
C GLN A 184 -30.08 30.59 -57.97
N LEU A 185 -31.18 30.04 -57.45
CA LEU A 185 -31.75 30.41 -56.15
C LEU A 185 -30.74 30.18 -55.02
N VAL A 186 -30.09 29.01 -55.01
CA VAL A 186 -28.99 28.70 -54.08
C VAL A 186 -27.87 29.73 -54.23
N SER A 187 -27.42 30.04 -55.44
CA SER A 187 -26.37 31.04 -55.68
C SER A 187 -26.73 32.47 -55.24
N GLN A 188 -28.02 32.83 -55.25
CA GLN A 188 -28.53 34.13 -54.80
C GLN A 188 -28.57 34.24 -53.28
N ILE A 189 -29.03 33.18 -52.60
CA ILE A 189 -28.96 33.06 -51.14
C ILE A 189 -27.51 33.27 -50.68
N MET A 190 -26.60 32.54 -51.32
CA MET A 190 -25.16 32.60 -51.11
C MET A 190 -24.55 34.00 -51.32
N ALA A 191 -25.06 34.75 -52.30
CA ALA A 191 -24.59 36.11 -52.59
C ALA A 191 -25.03 37.14 -51.54
N SER A 192 -26.23 36.98 -50.98
CA SER A 192 -26.78 37.92 -50.00
C SER A 192 -26.17 37.79 -48.60
N LEU A 193 -25.58 36.64 -48.27
CA LEU A 193 -25.13 36.32 -46.91
C LEU A 193 -23.67 36.73 -46.62
N ILE A 194 -22.85 36.97 -47.64
CA ILE A 194 -21.42 37.36 -47.50
C ILE A 194 -21.25 38.82 -47.10
N MET A 195 -22.27 39.66 -47.32
CA MET A 195 -22.18 41.10 -47.04
C MET A 195 -22.63 41.51 -45.63
N GLY A 196 -22.88 40.59 -44.70
CA GLY A 196 -23.53 40.98 -43.43
C GLY A 196 -23.40 40.02 -42.26
N PHE A 197 -22.21 39.48 -41.99
CA PHE A 197 -21.99 38.58 -40.83
C PHE A 197 -21.40 39.28 -39.59
N GLY A 198 -21.90 40.49 -39.32
CA GLY A 198 -21.62 41.22 -38.08
C GLY A 198 -22.92 41.82 -37.53
N GLY A 199 -23.65 41.07 -36.71
CA GLY A 199 -24.73 41.61 -35.89
C GLY A 199 -26.15 41.42 -36.43
N SER A 200 -27.00 40.99 -35.50
CA SER A 200 -28.40 40.58 -35.57
C SER A 200 -29.42 41.62 -36.06
N PHE A 201 -29.08 42.61 -36.90
CA PHE A 201 -30.04 43.64 -37.32
C PHE A 201 -30.03 44.08 -38.79
N LEU A 202 -29.16 43.53 -39.66
CA LEU A 202 -29.09 43.94 -41.08
C LEU A 202 -29.72 42.97 -42.10
N VAL A 203 -30.31 41.84 -41.67
CA VAL A 203 -31.02 40.93 -42.59
C VAL A 203 -32.30 41.56 -43.14
N LYS A 204 -32.99 42.42 -42.37
CA LYS A 204 -34.26 43.04 -42.78
C LYS A 204 -34.14 44.06 -43.92
N GLY A 205 -32.96 44.67 -44.11
CA GLY A 205 -32.72 45.69 -45.15
C GLY A 205 -32.46 45.10 -46.54
N LEU A 206 -31.75 43.98 -46.61
CA LEU A 206 -31.41 43.28 -47.87
C LEU A 206 -32.43 42.20 -48.26
N ALA A 207 -33.28 41.75 -47.33
CA ALA A 207 -34.37 40.80 -47.59
C ALA A 207 -35.37 41.24 -48.67
N LYS A 208 -35.49 42.55 -48.93
CA LYS A 208 -36.40 43.11 -49.95
C LYS A 208 -35.91 42.91 -51.40
N LEU A 209 -34.66 42.52 -51.61
CA LEU A 209 -34.05 42.31 -52.93
C LEU A 209 -33.90 40.83 -53.31
N LEU A 210 -34.35 39.92 -52.44
CA LEU A 210 -34.25 38.48 -52.61
C LEU A 210 -35.55 37.87 -53.17
N ASP A 211 -35.39 36.78 -53.91
CA ASP A 211 -36.50 35.91 -54.30
C ASP A 211 -37.28 35.45 -53.03
N PRO A 212 -38.63 35.44 -53.04
CA PRO A 212 -39.42 35.03 -51.88
C PRO A 212 -39.05 33.65 -51.32
N ASP A 213 -38.64 32.70 -52.16
CA ASP A 213 -38.23 31.36 -51.72
C ASP A 213 -36.78 31.37 -51.15
N ALA A 214 -35.92 32.30 -51.57
CA ALA A 214 -34.61 32.52 -50.95
C ALA A 214 -34.72 33.05 -49.52
N LEU A 215 -35.62 34.01 -49.28
CA LEU A 215 -35.87 34.54 -47.93
C LEU A 215 -36.40 33.46 -46.98
N LYS A 216 -37.29 32.57 -47.46
CA LYS A 216 -37.78 31.44 -46.67
C LYS A 216 -36.65 30.48 -46.29
N ILE A 217 -35.74 30.17 -47.21
CA ILE A 217 -34.59 29.30 -46.94
C ILE A 217 -33.67 29.90 -45.88
N VAL A 218 -33.33 31.19 -45.99
CA VAL A 218 -32.48 31.89 -45.00
C VAL A 218 -33.11 31.88 -43.61
N ASN A 219 -34.40 32.20 -43.52
CA ASN A 219 -35.12 32.19 -42.25
C ASN A 219 -35.21 30.78 -41.63
N ALA A 220 -35.42 29.75 -42.46
CA ALA A 220 -35.45 28.37 -42.00
C ALA A 220 -34.06 27.89 -41.51
N GLN A 221 -32.98 28.23 -42.22
CA GLN A 221 -31.60 27.93 -41.78
C GLN A 221 -31.27 28.62 -40.45
N GLU A 222 -31.66 29.87 -40.30
CA GLU A 222 -31.44 30.63 -39.07
C GLU A 222 -32.24 30.05 -37.89
N ASN A 223 -33.49 29.63 -38.13
CA ASN A 223 -34.28 28.94 -37.12
C ASN A 223 -33.63 27.62 -36.67
N VAL A 224 -33.09 26.82 -37.60
CA VAL A 224 -32.35 25.59 -37.27
C VAL A 224 -31.12 25.89 -36.40
N ARG A 225 -30.33 26.92 -36.75
CA ARG A 225 -29.16 27.34 -35.95
C ARG A 225 -29.56 27.78 -34.55
N GLN A 226 -30.58 28.63 -34.42
CA GLN A 226 -31.06 29.09 -33.12
C GLN A 226 -31.57 27.96 -32.23
N MET A 227 -32.27 26.96 -32.82
CA MET A 227 -32.71 25.80 -32.06
C MET A 227 -31.55 24.87 -31.69
N TRP A 228 -30.54 24.75 -32.56
CA TRP A 228 -29.30 24.02 -32.25
C TRP A 228 -28.56 24.64 -31.07
N ASP A 229 -28.38 25.97 -31.06
CA ASP A 229 -27.68 26.67 -29.99
C ASP A 229 -28.41 26.49 -28.65
N LYS A 230 -29.73 26.65 -28.63
CA LYS A 230 -30.56 26.37 -27.45
C LYS A 230 -30.45 24.94 -26.96
N TYR A 231 -30.39 23.97 -27.88
CA TYR A 231 -30.17 22.57 -27.54
C TYR A 231 -28.78 22.35 -26.93
N ASN A 232 -27.73 22.85 -27.58
CA ASN A 232 -26.34 22.60 -27.20
C ASN A 232 -25.94 23.31 -25.89
N GLU A 233 -26.46 24.53 -25.66
CA GLU A 233 -26.29 25.24 -24.39
C GLU A 233 -26.97 24.50 -23.24
N GLN A 234 -28.23 24.10 -23.42
CA GLN A 234 -28.96 23.36 -22.38
C GLN A 234 -28.35 21.98 -22.11
N LEU A 235 -27.87 21.29 -23.16
CA LEU A 235 -27.22 19.99 -23.04
C LEU A 235 -26.03 20.04 -22.07
N LYS A 236 -25.20 21.09 -22.11
CA LYS A 236 -24.07 21.25 -21.18
C LYS A 236 -24.53 21.37 -19.73
N VAL A 237 -25.58 22.16 -19.49
CA VAL A 237 -26.14 22.37 -18.14
C VAL A 237 -26.77 21.08 -17.60
N ASP A 238 -27.62 20.44 -18.40
CA ASP A 238 -28.34 19.24 -17.99
C ASP A 238 -27.39 18.03 -17.83
N LEU A 239 -26.29 17.97 -18.57
CA LEU A 239 -25.26 16.92 -18.39
C LEU A 239 -24.58 16.99 -17.02
N GLU A 240 -24.30 18.17 -16.50
CA GLU A 240 -23.74 18.32 -15.14
C GLU A 240 -24.76 17.94 -14.06
N GLN A 241 -26.05 18.25 -14.30
CA GLN A 241 -27.13 17.79 -13.42
C GLN A 241 -27.28 16.27 -13.47
N LEU A 242 -27.27 15.68 -14.66
CA LEU A 242 -27.33 14.23 -14.86
C LEU A 242 -26.13 13.53 -14.23
N LYS A 243 -24.93 14.12 -14.30
CA LYS A 243 -23.71 13.64 -13.63
C LYS A 243 -23.90 13.58 -12.12
N THR A 244 -24.41 14.67 -11.54
CA THR A 244 -24.69 14.74 -10.10
C THR A 244 -25.76 13.72 -9.68
N HIS A 245 -26.84 13.59 -10.46
CA HIS A 245 -27.90 12.63 -10.21
C HIS A 245 -27.38 11.17 -10.31
N TYR A 246 -26.53 10.88 -11.30
CA TYR A 246 -25.88 9.59 -11.43
C TYR A 246 -24.99 9.27 -10.22
N LYS A 247 -24.18 10.23 -9.76
CA LYS A 247 -23.38 10.08 -8.52
C LYS A 247 -24.27 9.81 -7.31
N TYR A 248 -25.37 10.52 -7.15
CA TYR A 248 -26.37 10.25 -6.10
C TYR A 248 -26.92 8.82 -6.17
N VAL A 249 -27.30 8.33 -7.36
CA VAL A 249 -27.80 6.96 -7.54
C VAL A 249 -26.72 5.95 -7.14
N GLN A 250 -25.49 6.12 -7.60
CA GLN A 250 -24.39 5.21 -7.25
C GLN A 250 -24.09 5.24 -5.75
N LEU A 251 -24.02 6.43 -5.14
CA LEU A 251 -23.82 6.59 -3.70
C LEU A 251 -24.94 5.93 -2.89
N SER A 252 -26.19 6.02 -3.35
CA SER A 252 -27.33 5.38 -2.71
C SER A 252 -27.28 3.86 -2.82
N LEU A 253 -26.83 3.32 -3.96
CA LEU A 253 -26.70 1.88 -4.19
C LEU A 253 -25.56 1.27 -3.36
N TYR A 254 -24.34 1.78 -3.53
CA TYR A 254 -23.15 1.25 -2.83
C TYR A 254 -23.15 1.67 -1.37
N GLY A 255 -23.30 2.96 -1.07
CA GLY A 255 -23.37 3.47 0.31
C GLY A 255 -24.52 2.85 1.09
N GLY A 256 -25.70 2.73 0.49
CA GLY A 256 -26.85 2.08 1.11
C GLY A 256 -26.60 0.60 1.41
N ALA A 257 -25.85 -0.12 0.57
CA ALA A 257 -25.47 -1.50 0.82
C ALA A 257 -24.57 -1.62 2.06
N PHE A 258 -23.48 -0.84 2.11
CA PHE A 258 -22.55 -0.87 3.24
C PHE A 258 -23.20 -0.41 4.53
N VAL A 259 -24.03 0.63 4.51
CA VAL A 259 -24.74 1.06 5.72
C VAL A 259 -25.69 -0.04 6.22
N THR A 260 -26.44 -0.67 5.31
CA THR A 260 -27.38 -1.74 5.68
C THR A 260 -26.65 -2.91 6.31
N VAL A 261 -25.51 -3.31 5.73
CA VAL A 261 -24.68 -4.39 6.29
C VAL A 261 -24.03 -3.95 7.60
N ASN A 262 -23.51 -2.72 7.70
CA ASN A 262 -22.87 -2.20 8.90
C ASN A 262 -23.85 -2.17 10.09
N LYS A 263 -25.12 -1.82 9.86
CA LYS A 263 -26.17 -1.90 10.89
C LYS A 263 -26.38 -3.32 11.41
N GLN A 264 -26.25 -4.33 10.55
CA GLN A 264 -26.37 -5.74 10.97
C GLN A 264 -25.10 -6.21 11.69
N LEU A 265 -23.92 -5.83 11.20
CA LEU A 265 -22.64 -6.10 11.83
C LEU A 265 -22.55 -5.49 13.24
N LYS A 266 -23.01 -4.26 13.43
CA LYS A 266 -22.99 -3.56 14.73
C LYS A 266 -23.79 -4.29 15.81
N LYS A 267 -24.83 -5.06 15.45
CA LYS A 267 -25.58 -5.91 16.40
C LYS A 267 -24.74 -7.05 16.98
N SER A 268 -23.67 -7.42 16.30
CA SER A 268 -22.69 -8.42 16.72
C SER A 268 -21.39 -7.79 17.24
N GLY A 269 -21.39 -6.49 17.56
CA GLY A 269 -20.24 -5.79 18.13
C GLY A 269 -19.12 -5.48 17.12
N ILE A 270 -19.40 -5.54 15.82
CA ILE A 270 -18.40 -5.42 14.75
C ILE A 270 -18.81 -4.37 13.71
N GLU A 271 -17.84 -3.78 13.03
CA GLU A 271 -18.07 -2.77 11.99
C GLU A 271 -16.99 -2.82 10.90
N PHE A 272 -17.23 -2.13 9.78
CA PHE A 272 -16.22 -1.98 8.73
C PHE A 272 -15.07 -1.07 9.20
N GLN A 273 -13.84 -1.56 9.02
CA GLN A 273 -12.60 -0.82 9.30
C GLN A 273 -12.05 -0.14 8.05
N LYS A 274 -11.88 -0.94 6.98
CA LYS A 274 -11.33 -0.52 5.69
C LYS A 274 -12.11 -1.18 4.59
N LEU A 275 -12.15 -0.50 3.45
CA LEU A 275 -12.80 -0.95 2.24
C LEU A 275 -11.84 -0.73 1.07
N TYR A 276 -11.85 -1.65 0.12
CA TYR A 276 -11.11 -1.59 -1.13
C TYR A 276 -12.09 -1.95 -2.24
N LEU A 277 -12.81 -0.97 -2.78
CA LEU A 277 -13.90 -1.23 -3.74
C LEU A 277 -13.41 -1.65 -5.11
N GLN A 278 -12.15 -1.36 -5.44
CA GLN A 278 -11.53 -1.85 -6.67
C GLN A 278 -11.45 -3.37 -6.71
N ASP A 279 -11.07 -3.96 -5.58
CA ASP A 279 -10.88 -5.41 -5.44
C ASP A 279 -12.10 -6.12 -4.84
N ASN A 280 -13.15 -5.37 -4.48
CA ASN A 280 -14.31 -5.86 -3.75
C ASN A 280 -13.95 -6.53 -2.41
N VAL A 281 -12.94 -6.01 -1.71
CA VAL A 281 -12.46 -6.54 -0.42
C VAL A 281 -12.74 -5.56 0.71
N TYR A 282 -13.04 -6.06 1.91
CA TYR A 282 -13.17 -5.24 3.10
C TYR A 282 -12.54 -5.90 4.33
N LYS A 283 -12.22 -5.06 5.32
CA LYS A 283 -11.74 -5.48 6.65
C LYS A 283 -12.76 -5.07 7.71
N LEU A 284 -12.94 -5.94 8.71
CA LEU A 284 -13.83 -5.72 9.83
C LEU A 284 -13.02 -5.50 11.11
N GLN A 285 -13.59 -4.73 12.04
CA GLN A 285 -13.05 -4.52 13.38
C GLN A 285 -14.16 -4.62 14.43
N LEU A 286 -13.78 -4.72 15.70
CA LEU A 286 -14.69 -4.52 16.82
C LEU A 286 -15.10 -3.05 16.90
N ILE A 287 -16.34 -2.78 17.29
CA ILE A 287 -16.75 -1.40 17.63
C ILE A 287 -15.97 -0.93 18.87
N LYS A 288 -15.68 0.38 18.98
CA LYS A 288 -14.84 0.94 20.06
C LYS A 288 -15.22 0.46 21.48
N GLY A 289 -16.51 0.39 21.79
CA GLY A 289 -16.99 -0.07 23.10
C GLY A 289 -16.65 -1.54 23.38
N GLU A 290 -16.89 -2.42 22.41
CA GLU A 290 -16.57 -3.85 22.48
C GLU A 290 -15.07 -4.08 22.45
N GLN A 291 -14.34 -3.30 21.65
CA GLN A 291 -12.88 -3.36 21.60
C GLN A 291 -12.27 -3.11 22.99
N GLY A 292 -12.75 -2.10 23.72
CA GLY A 292 -12.30 -1.84 25.09
C GLY A 292 -12.54 -3.02 26.03
N GLN A 293 -13.73 -3.63 25.99
CA GLN A 293 -14.06 -4.79 26.81
C GLN A 293 -13.21 -6.02 26.46
N VAL A 294 -13.04 -6.32 25.17
CA VAL A 294 -12.23 -7.44 24.69
C VAL A 294 -10.75 -7.23 25.03
N VAL A 295 -10.22 -6.01 24.91
CA VAL A 295 -8.85 -5.69 25.28
C VAL A 295 -8.63 -5.89 26.79
N THR A 296 -9.55 -5.40 27.63
CA THR A 296 -9.48 -5.60 29.09
C THR A 296 -9.53 -7.09 29.46
N TRP A 297 -10.52 -7.83 28.94
CA TRP A 297 -10.62 -9.27 29.14
C TRP A 297 -9.35 -10.02 28.69
N ALA A 298 -8.79 -9.66 27.54
CA ALA A 298 -7.58 -10.28 27.04
C ALA A 298 -6.38 -9.99 27.95
N ILE A 299 -6.20 -8.75 28.42
CA ILE A 299 -5.12 -8.36 29.34
C ILE A 299 -5.24 -9.11 30.68
N GLU A 300 -6.45 -9.20 31.24
CA GLU A 300 -6.71 -9.93 32.48
C GLU A 300 -6.39 -11.43 32.32
N THR A 301 -6.87 -12.03 31.22
CA THR A 301 -6.62 -13.45 30.91
C THR A 301 -5.13 -13.73 30.69
N ILE A 302 -4.44 -12.87 29.95
CA ILE A 302 -2.99 -12.94 29.73
C ILE A 302 -2.26 -12.87 31.07
N SER A 303 -2.59 -11.90 31.92
CA SER A 303 -1.96 -11.71 33.23
C SER A 303 -2.19 -12.91 34.15
N HIS A 304 -3.39 -13.49 34.11
CA HIS A 304 -3.72 -14.70 34.87
C HIS A 304 -2.86 -15.90 34.42
N ILE A 305 -2.75 -16.16 33.11
CA ILE A 305 -1.92 -17.25 32.58
C ILE A 305 -0.44 -17.03 32.92
N GLN A 306 0.06 -15.80 32.79
CA GLN A 306 1.44 -15.44 33.17
C GLN A 306 1.71 -15.73 34.66
N SER A 307 0.75 -15.38 35.54
CA SER A 307 0.85 -15.70 36.97
C SER A 307 0.91 -17.20 37.24
N LEU A 308 0.09 -18.00 36.53
CA LEU A 308 0.12 -19.47 36.65
C LEU A 308 1.48 -20.05 36.22
N LEU A 309 2.05 -19.54 35.12
CA LEU A 309 3.38 -19.94 34.64
C LEU A 309 4.48 -19.60 35.66
N GLN A 310 4.44 -18.39 36.24
CA GLN A 310 5.41 -17.95 37.25
C GLN A 310 5.31 -18.78 38.54
N LYS A 311 4.09 -19.13 38.97
CA LYS A 311 3.83 -20.00 40.14
C LYS A 311 4.10 -21.48 39.89
N LYS A 312 4.48 -21.85 38.67
CA LYS A 312 4.68 -23.25 38.22
C LYS A 312 3.41 -24.12 38.35
N GLU A 313 2.22 -23.53 38.25
CA GLU A 313 0.95 -24.27 38.17
C GLU A 313 0.69 -24.73 36.73
N ILE A 314 1.57 -25.58 36.19
CA ILE A 314 1.69 -25.84 34.75
C ILE A 314 0.43 -26.47 34.14
N ASP A 315 -0.20 -27.44 34.82
CA ASP A 315 -1.42 -28.08 34.30
C ASP A 315 -2.58 -27.10 34.13
N LYS A 316 -2.75 -26.19 35.10
CA LYS A 316 -3.75 -25.11 34.99
C LYS A 316 -3.36 -24.11 33.89
N ALA A 317 -2.08 -23.75 33.78
CA ALA A 317 -1.61 -22.86 32.72
C ALA A 317 -1.90 -23.44 31.33
N VAL A 318 -1.69 -24.75 31.12
CA VAL A 318 -2.04 -25.45 29.88
C VAL A 318 -3.54 -25.42 29.63
N GLN A 319 -4.37 -25.70 30.64
CA GLN A 319 -5.83 -25.67 30.50
C GLN A 319 -6.33 -24.27 30.09
N VAL A 320 -5.96 -23.23 30.83
CA VAL A 320 -6.45 -21.86 30.60
C VAL A 320 -5.91 -21.29 29.30
N SER A 321 -4.63 -21.51 28.97
CA SER A 321 -4.06 -21.03 27.69
C SER A 321 -4.68 -21.72 26.48
N ASN A 322 -5.04 -23.01 26.57
CA ASN A 322 -5.78 -23.71 25.52
C ASN A 322 -7.19 -23.15 25.34
N GLN A 323 -7.92 -22.90 26.43
CA GLN A 323 -9.25 -22.29 26.39
C GLN A 323 -9.19 -20.89 25.77
N PHE A 324 -8.22 -20.07 26.17
CA PHE A 324 -7.98 -18.74 25.61
C PHE A 324 -7.69 -18.81 24.11
N TYR A 325 -6.77 -19.69 23.69
CA TYR A 325 -6.46 -19.91 22.28
C TYR A 325 -7.68 -20.35 21.47
N GLN A 326 -8.47 -21.30 21.96
CA GLN A 326 -9.67 -21.79 21.28
C GLN A 326 -10.73 -20.68 21.17
N HIS A 327 -10.92 -19.90 22.23
CA HIS A 327 -11.86 -18.79 22.21
C HIS A 327 -11.47 -17.75 21.17
N VAL A 328 -10.22 -17.29 21.18
CA VAL A 328 -9.70 -16.31 20.22
C VAL A 328 -9.80 -16.85 18.78
N SER A 329 -9.48 -18.13 18.57
CA SER A 329 -9.54 -18.76 17.24
C SER A 329 -10.97 -18.93 16.69
N LYS A 330 -11.98 -18.90 17.55
CA LYS A 330 -13.38 -18.99 17.14
C LYS A 330 -13.92 -17.65 16.61
N TYR A 331 -13.28 -16.53 16.96
CA TYR A 331 -13.72 -15.19 16.62
C TYR A 331 -12.65 -14.43 15.83
N PRO A 332 -12.63 -14.55 14.47
CA PRO A 332 -11.58 -13.98 13.61
C PRO A 332 -11.30 -12.48 13.84
N ILE A 333 -12.34 -11.72 14.19
CA ILE A 333 -12.22 -10.27 14.42
C ILE A 333 -11.45 -9.97 15.70
N MET A 334 -11.48 -10.86 16.71
CA MET A 334 -10.65 -10.75 17.91
C MET A 334 -9.19 -11.09 17.63
N GLU A 335 -8.92 -11.98 16.67
CA GLU A 335 -7.57 -12.47 16.43
C GLU A 335 -6.58 -11.36 16.07
N ARG A 336 -7.03 -10.38 15.30
CA ARG A 336 -6.21 -9.25 14.83
C ARG A 336 -6.26 -8.02 15.73
N THR A 337 -7.10 -8.01 16.77
CA THR A 337 -7.16 -6.89 17.71
C THR A 337 -5.81 -6.71 18.39
N ILE A 338 -5.21 -5.53 18.23
CA ILE A 338 -3.94 -5.17 18.85
C ILE A 338 -4.22 -4.77 20.30
N ILE A 339 -3.39 -5.29 21.21
CA ILE A 339 -3.39 -4.88 22.62
C ILE A 339 -2.16 -4.00 22.91
N LYS A 340 -1.21 -4.48 23.71
CA LYS A 340 0.01 -3.76 24.08
C LYS A 340 1.16 -4.09 23.13
N ASN A 341 2.06 -3.12 22.89
CA ASN A 341 3.31 -3.27 22.14
C ASN A 341 3.12 -3.76 20.67
N GLY A 342 2.04 -3.36 20.00
CA GLY A 342 1.79 -3.74 18.60
C GLY A 342 1.42 -5.22 18.38
N LYS A 343 1.21 -5.99 19.45
CA LYS A 343 0.94 -7.43 19.37
C LYS A 343 -0.56 -7.72 19.44
N SER A 344 -1.00 -8.62 18.57
CA SER A 344 -2.40 -9.05 18.48
C SER A 344 -2.78 -10.03 19.61
N ILE A 345 -4.08 -10.13 19.90
CA ILE A 345 -4.61 -11.13 20.87
C ILE A 345 -4.24 -12.56 20.41
N LYS A 346 -4.32 -12.85 19.10
CA LYS A 346 -3.92 -14.16 18.58
C LYS A 346 -2.45 -14.45 18.82
N TYR A 347 -1.58 -13.46 18.67
CA TYR A 347 -0.16 -13.61 18.99
C TYR A 347 0.04 -14.05 20.44
N TYR A 348 -0.55 -13.32 21.40
CA TYR A 348 -0.45 -13.65 22.82
C TYR A 348 -1.05 -15.01 23.15
N ALA A 349 -2.19 -15.36 22.56
CA ALA A 349 -2.81 -16.66 22.76
C ALA A 349 -1.88 -17.80 22.33
N ASN A 350 -1.16 -17.64 21.22
CA ASN A 350 -0.16 -18.62 20.77
C ASN A 350 1.09 -18.64 21.63
N LEU A 351 1.64 -17.47 21.98
CA LEU A 351 2.81 -17.34 22.85
C LEU A 351 2.56 -18.07 24.18
N LEU A 352 1.43 -17.80 24.83
CA LEU A 352 1.12 -18.36 26.14
C LEU A 352 0.79 -19.85 26.07
N LYS A 353 0.07 -20.30 25.04
CA LYS A 353 -0.17 -21.73 24.80
C LYS A 353 1.15 -22.47 24.57
N PHE A 354 2.03 -21.93 23.73
CA PHE A 354 3.36 -22.49 23.51
C PHE A 354 4.18 -22.52 24.80
N ALA A 355 4.23 -21.41 25.55
CA ALA A 355 4.95 -21.31 26.81
C ALA A 355 4.47 -22.36 27.82
N ALA A 356 3.16 -22.53 27.99
CA ALA A 356 2.58 -23.52 28.89
C ALA A 356 2.92 -24.97 28.47
N LEU A 357 2.77 -25.30 27.18
CA LEU A 357 3.11 -26.62 26.66
C LEU A 357 4.62 -26.89 26.69
N MET A 358 5.45 -25.88 26.46
CA MET A 358 6.91 -25.97 26.60
C MET A 358 7.30 -26.28 28.05
N CYS A 359 6.73 -25.56 29.03
CA CYS A 359 6.95 -25.87 30.45
C CYS A 359 6.48 -27.28 30.79
N LYS A 360 5.32 -27.72 30.28
CA LYS A 360 4.84 -29.09 30.49
C LYS A 360 5.80 -30.13 29.92
N SER A 361 6.32 -29.87 28.73
CA SER A 361 7.33 -30.72 28.12
C SER A 361 8.60 -30.80 28.98
N LEU A 362 9.06 -29.68 29.52
CA LEU A 362 10.22 -29.64 30.41
C LEU A 362 9.98 -30.36 31.75
N GLU A 363 8.77 -30.37 32.31
CA GLU A 363 8.44 -31.24 33.46
C GLU A 363 8.54 -32.73 33.10
N LEU A 364 8.10 -33.11 31.90
CA LEU A 364 8.20 -34.49 31.41
C LEU A 364 9.65 -34.89 31.17
N TYR A 365 10.49 -33.94 30.74
CA TYR A 365 11.93 -34.16 30.56
C TYR A 365 12.63 -34.61 31.84
N GLU A 366 12.21 -34.08 33.00
CA GLU A 366 12.76 -34.48 34.31
C GLU A 366 12.31 -35.88 34.75
N LYS A 367 11.21 -36.39 34.19
CA LYS A 367 10.61 -37.68 34.56
C LYS A 367 11.01 -38.81 33.61
N GLU A 368 10.78 -38.62 32.31
CA GLU A 368 10.95 -39.64 31.29
C GLU A 368 11.27 -39.03 29.92
N LYS A 369 12.45 -39.36 29.39
CA LYS A 369 12.99 -38.76 28.15
C LYS A 369 12.15 -39.10 26.91
N ASP A 370 11.66 -40.32 26.78
CA ASP A 370 10.90 -40.74 25.58
C ASP A 370 9.54 -40.03 25.50
N THR A 371 8.91 -39.83 26.66
CA THR A 371 7.67 -39.05 26.81
C THR A 371 7.90 -37.57 26.49
N PHE A 372 9.01 -36.97 26.94
CA PHE A 372 9.42 -35.62 26.53
C PHE A 372 9.55 -35.49 25.01
N ILE A 373 10.27 -36.42 24.38
CA ILE A 373 10.53 -36.38 22.94
C ILE A 373 9.20 -36.50 22.17
N THR A 374 8.34 -37.44 22.55
CA THR A 374 7.05 -37.67 21.88
C THR A 374 6.11 -36.48 22.03
N PHE A 375 6.01 -35.92 23.24
CA PHE A 375 5.20 -34.74 23.50
C PHE A 375 5.71 -33.51 22.74
N THR A 376 7.03 -33.28 22.74
CA THR A 376 7.64 -32.14 22.02
C THR A 376 7.47 -32.26 20.51
N ALA A 377 7.58 -33.47 19.95
CA ALA A 377 7.34 -33.71 18.54
C ALA A 377 5.91 -33.30 18.14
N GLU A 378 4.92 -33.63 18.98
CA GLU A 378 3.54 -33.25 18.73
C GLU A 378 3.31 -31.74 18.88
N LEU A 379 3.95 -31.10 19.86
CA LEU A 379 3.96 -29.64 20.00
C LEU A 379 4.45 -28.93 18.73
N PHE A 380 5.57 -29.37 18.13
CA PHE A 380 6.11 -28.80 16.88
C PHE A 380 5.18 -29.00 15.67
N LYS A 381 4.36 -30.05 15.64
CA LYS A 381 3.34 -30.22 14.59
C LYS A 381 2.19 -29.23 14.74
N GLN A 382 1.76 -29.00 15.99
CA GLN A 382 0.58 -28.18 16.28
C GLN A 382 0.87 -26.68 16.34
N LEU A 383 2.14 -26.26 16.36
CA LEU A 383 2.54 -24.85 16.42
C LEU A 383 2.20 -24.12 15.11
N PRO A 384 1.25 -23.15 15.15
CA PRO A 384 0.79 -22.47 13.95
C PRO A 384 1.53 -21.16 13.68
N MET A 385 2.27 -20.62 14.65
CA MET A 385 2.77 -19.23 14.65
C MET A 385 4.22 -19.12 15.13
N VAL A 386 4.86 -18.01 14.76
CA VAL A 386 6.24 -17.70 15.19
C VAL A 386 6.22 -17.15 16.61
N VAL A 387 6.95 -17.81 17.51
CA VAL A 387 7.23 -17.28 18.85
C VAL A 387 8.66 -16.74 18.90
N HIS A 388 8.82 -15.53 19.44
CA HIS A 388 10.13 -14.88 19.56
C HIS A 388 10.77 -15.15 20.93
N ASP A 389 12.10 -15.29 20.95
CA ASP A 389 12.85 -15.58 22.17
C ASP A 389 12.80 -14.46 23.21
N HIS A 390 12.66 -13.20 22.78
CA HIS A 390 12.57 -12.07 23.71
C HIS A 390 11.27 -12.14 24.53
N ASP A 391 10.17 -12.62 23.94
CA ASP A 391 8.90 -12.75 24.63
C ASP A 391 8.92 -13.83 25.71
N LEU A 392 9.53 -14.98 25.40
CA LEU A 392 9.71 -16.04 26.39
C LEU A 392 10.63 -15.60 27.53
N ARG A 393 11.68 -14.80 27.23
CA ARG A 393 12.54 -14.21 28.25
C ARG A 393 11.80 -13.22 29.15
N ASN A 394 10.91 -12.41 28.60
CA ASN A 394 10.08 -11.49 29.38
C ASN A 394 9.11 -12.24 30.33
N LEU A 395 8.77 -13.48 30.00
CA LEU A 395 8.01 -14.38 30.89
C LEU A 395 8.88 -15.08 31.94
N GLY A 396 10.21 -14.89 31.92
CA GLY A 396 11.15 -15.61 32.78
C GLY A 396 11.36 -17.08 32.39
N LEU A 397 11.10 -17.43 31.14
CA LEU A 397 11.13 -18.82 30.64
C LEU A 397 12.33 -19.07 29.72
N MET A 398 12.58 -20.37 29.46
CA MET A 398 13.56 -20.82 28.47
C MET A 398 13.19 -20.30 27.07
N THR A 399 14.21 -19.90 26.29
CA THR A 399 13.98 -19.42 24.92
C THR A 399 13.55 -20.55 23.99
N LYS A 400 12.90 -20.21 22.86
CA LYS A 400 12.50 -21.19 21.83
C LYS A 400 13.74 -21.88 21.27
N ILE A 401 14.83 -21.13 21.07
CA ILE A 401 16.10 -21.70 20.58
C ILE A 401 16.66 -22.73 21.56
N GLU A 402 16.75 -22.40 22.85
CA GLU A 402 17.25 -23.34 23.86
C GLU A 402 16.38 -24.59 23.93
N PHE A 403 15.06 -24.44 23.90
CA PHE A 403 14.11 -25.54 23.87
C PHE A 403 14.29 -26.41 22.61
N THR A 404 14.46 -25.79 21.44
CA THR A 404 14.73 -26.48 20.17
C THR A 404 16.05 -27.24 20.22
N MET A 405 17.10 -26.67 20.82
CA MET A 405 18.39 -27.34 21.00
C MET A 405 18.28 -28.55 21.94
N LYS A 406 17.48 -28.46 23.01
CA LYS A 406 17.15 -29.61 23.87
C LYS A 406 16.48 -30.73 23.08
N PHE A 407 15.43 -30.39 22.33
CA PHE A 407 14.71 -31.35 21.51
C PHE A 407 15.63 -31.98 20.45
N LEU A 408 16.47 -31.18 19.79
CA LEU A 408 17.43 -31.62 18.80
C LEU A 408 18.37 -32.67 19.40
N HIS A 409 19.02 -32.36 20.52
CA HIS A 409 19.98 -33.25 21.17
C HIS A 409 19.41 -34.65 21.44
N HIS A 410 18.20 -34.71 22.02
CA HIS A 410 17.55 -35.99 22.33
C HIS A 410 16.96 -36.67 21.08
N GLY A 411 16.51 -35.87 20.11
CA GLY A 411 16.02 -36.34 18.81
C GLY A 411 17.11 -36.78 17.82
N LEU A 412 18.41 -36.60 18.12
CA LEU A 412 19.51 -36.91 17.19
C LEU A 412 19.55 -38.36 16.73
N LYS A 413 19.02 -39.29 17.52
CA LYS A 413 18.94 -40.72 17.18
C LYS A 413 17.77 -41.04 16.23
N GLU A 414 16.78 -40.16 16.13
CA GLU A 414 15.53 -40.37 15.41
C GLU A 414 15.31 -39.31 14.32
N ASN A 415 15.77 -39.60 13.09
CA ASN A 415 15.75 -38.65 11.97
C ASN A 415 14.36 -38.05 11.66
N GLN A 416 13.26 -38.78 11.92
CA GLN A 416 11.90 -38.29 11.68
C GLN A 416 11.55 -37.10 12.59
N LYS A 417 12.09 -37.08 13.81
CA LYS A 417 11.81 -36.04 14.80
C LYS A 417 12.57 -34.74 14.52
N LEU A 418 13.76 -34.83 13.93
CA LEU A 418 14.53 -33.66 13.48
C LEU A 418 13.85 -32.92 12.31
N ASN A 419 13.17 -33.65 11.43
CA ASN A 419 12.43 -33.04 10.32
C ASN A 419 11.31 -32.12 10.80
N LEU A 420 10.72 -32.37 11.97
CA LEU A 420 9.62 -31.56 12.49
C LEU A 420 10.01 -30.10 12.74
N ILE A 421 11.27 -29.85 13.14
CA ILE A 421 11.81 -28.49 13.29
C ILE A 421 11.86 -27.80 11.92
N LEU A 422 12.35 -28.51 10.89
CA LEU A 422 12.45 -28.00 9.53
C LEU A 422 11.07 -27.78 8.89
N ASP A 423 10.13 -28.70 9.14
CA ASP A 423 8.76 -28.61 8.65
C ASP A 423 8.02 -27.44 9.31
N TYR A 424 8.27 -27.17 10.60
CA TYR A 424 7.76 -25.98 11.28
C TYR A 424 8.28 -24.70 10.61
N GLU A 425 9.60 -24.57 10.41
CA GLU A 425 10.19 -23.38 9.78
C GLU A 425 9.70 -23.21 8.34
N MET A 426 9.53 -24.29 7.59
CA MET A 426 8.94 -24.26 6.25
C MET A 426 7.50 -23.72 6.27
N ARG A 427 6.67 -24.13 7.24
CA ARG A 427 5.32 -23.57 7.41
C ARG A 427 5.37 -22.07 7.72
N MET A 428 6.35 -21.62 8.51
CA MET A 428 6.47 -20.20 8.86
C MET A 428 6.92 -19.35 7.67
N VAL A 429 7.85 -19.85 6.85
CA VAL A 429 8.23 -19.21 5.57
C VAL A 429 7.02 -19.10 4.65
N LYS A 430 6.25 -20.18 4.48
CA LYS A 430 5.05 -20.17 3.64
C LYS A 430 4.01 -19.14 4.09
N ARG A 431 3.72 -19.06 5.40
CA ARG A 431 2.79 -18.05 5.94
C ARG A 431 3.28 -16.62 5.71
N LYS A 432 4.59 -16.39 5.79
CA LYS A 432 5.20 -15.09 5.47
C LYS A 432 4.97 -14.72 3.99
N ASP A 433 5.22 -15.66 3.09
CA ASP A 433 5.06 -15.47 1.64
C ASP A 433 3.58 -15.25 1.25
N GLU A 434 2.64 -15.86 1.99
CA GLU A 434 1.19 -15.70 1.80
C GLU A 434 0.59 -14.48 2.53
N HIS A 435 1.42 -13.63 3.16
CA HIS A 435 1.00 -12.48 3.97
C HIS A 435 -0.01 -12.82 5.09
N ASP A 436 0.07 -14.04 5.62
CA ASP A 436 -0.80 -14.57 6.67
C ASP A 436 -0.21 -14.37 8.09
N LEU A 437 0.59 -13.32 8.28
CA LEU A 437 1.16 -12.99 9.60
C LEU A 437 0.18 -12.11 10.40
N TYR A 438 0.10 -12.37 11.70
CA TYR A 438 -0.62 -11.51 12.63
C TYR A 438 0.30 -10.42 13.20
N PRO A 439 -0.25 -9.25 13.60
CA PRO A 439 0.53 -8.21 14.26
C PRO A 439 1.32 -8.79 15.45
N GLY A 440 2.63 -8.57 15.43
CA GLY A 440 3.58 -9.13 16.40
C GLY A 440 4.36 -10.37 15.95
N GLU A 441 4.03 -10.99 14.81
CA GLU A 441 4.78 -12.12 14.23
C GLU A 441 5.87 -11.70 13.23
N GLU A 442 5.87 -10.43 12.84
CA GLU A 442 6.69 -9.92 11.73
C GLU A 442 8.19 -10.20 11.95
N LEU A 443 8.77 -10.94 11.00
CA LEU A 443 10.18 -11.31 11.00
C LEU A 443 10.98 -10.22 10.27
N LYS A 444 11.59 -9.31 11.04
CA LYS A 444 12.47 -8.25 10.52
C LYS A 444 13.72 -8.81 9.79
N GLU A 445 14.28 -9.92 10.28
CA GLU A 445 15.45 -10.62 9.71
C GLU A 445 15.41 -12.14 10.01
N PHE A 446 16.33 -12.92 9.43
CA PHE A 446 16.55 -14.31 9.83
C PHE A 446 16.82 -14.38 11.34
N SER A 447 15.88 -14.97 12.07
CA SER A 447 16.02 -15.19 13.51
C SER A 447 17.12 -16.22 13.79
N SER A 448 17.73 -16.15 14.97
CA SER A 448 18.68 -17.18 15.43
C SER A 448 18.07 -18.60 15.40
N SER A 449 16.74 -18.75 15.52
CA SER A 449 16.05 -20.03 15.31
C SER A 449 16.07 -20.50 13.85
N GLN A 450 15.88 -19.60 12.88
CA GLN A 450 15.97 -19.95 11.48
C GLN A 450 17.41 -20.28 11.07
N TYR A 451 18.41 -19.54 11.57
CA TYR A 451 19.81 -19.89 11.37
C TYR A 451 20.17 -21.27 11.96
N LEU A 452 19.61 -21.61 13.13
CA LEU A 452 19.74 -22.95 13.69
C LEU A 452 19.11 -24.01 12.76
N ALA A 453 17.95 -23.72 12.18
CA ALA A 453 17.28 -24.62 11.23
C ALA A 453 18.06 -24.80 9.92
N ILE A 454 18.68 -23.74 9.39
CA ILE A 454 19.58 -23.82 8.22
C ILE A 454 20.76 -24.75 8.52
N LEU A 455 21.39 -24.58 9.68
CA LEU A 455 22.51 -25.43 10.12
C LEU A 455 22.06 -26.89 10.32
N LEU A 456 20.87 -27.11 10.88
CA LEU A 456 20.27 -28.43 11.01
C LEU A 456 19.98 -29.07 9.64
N ALA A 457 19.42 -28.33 8.68
CA ALA A 457 19.12 -28.81 7.34
C ALA A 457 20.42 -29.22 6.60
N ARG A 458 21.48 -28.44 6.74
CA ARG A 458 22.82 -28.76 6.21
C ARG A 458 23.46 -29.97 6.89
N PHE A 459 23.29 -30.11 8.20
CA PHE A 459 23.71 -31.30 8.95
C PHE A 459 22.97 -32.56 8.45
N MET A 460 21.65 -32.48 8.28
CA MET A 460 20.82 -33.57 7.78
C MET A 460 21.25 -34.01 6.38
N LYS A 461 21.53 -33.08 5.47
CA LYS A 461 22.07 -33.41 4.15
C LYS A 461 23.46 -34.04 4.24
N SER A 462 24.40 -33.39 4.92
CA SER A 462 25.82 -33.76 4.90
C SER A 462 26.16 -35.02 5.70
N LYS A 463 25.46 -35.27 6.82
CA LYS A 463 25.75 -36.38 7.74
C LYS A 463 24.71 -37.49 7.70
N ARG A 464 23.50 -37.23 7.21
CA ARG A 464 22.40 -38.21 7.16
C ARG A 464 21.87 -38.49 5.74
N GLN A 465 22.40 -37.80 4.71
CA GLN A 465 21.96 -37.92 3.31
C GLN A 465 20.44 -37.70 3.11
N LYS A 466 19.79 -36.95 4.01
CA LYS A 466 18.37 -36.61 3.93
C LYS A 466 18.19 -35.16 3.52
N VAL A 467 17.34 -34.92 2.51
CA VAL A 467 17.01 -33.58 2.01
C VAL A 467 15.56 -33.27 2.36
N ASN A 468 15.34 -32.23 3.15
CA ASN A 468 14.01 -31.67 3.46
C ASN A 468 13.71 -30.47 2.52
N SER A 469 12.43 -30.14 2.32
CA SER A 469 12.01 -28.98 1.54
C SER A 469 12.65 -27.67 2.01
N PHE A 470 12.80 -27.48 3.33
CA PHE A 470 13.49 -26.32 3.90
C PHE A 470 14.94 -26.19 3.43
N TYR A 471 15.67 -27.32 3.29
CA TYR A 471 17.03 -27.30 2.77
C TYR A 471 17.08 -26.72 1.34
N ARG A 472 16.10 -27.06 0.48
CA ARG A 472 16.09 -26.65 -0.93
C ARG A 472 15.98 -25.14 -1.06
N ILE A 473 15.16 -24.51 -0.23
CA ILE A 473 14.97 -23.05 -0.23
C ILE A 473 16.12 -22.33 0.49
N SER A 474 16.74 -22.97 1.49
CA SER A 474 17.75 -22.33 2.34
C SER A 474 19.20 -22.66 1.98
N GLN A 475 19.44 -23.42 0.91
CA GLN A 475 20.79 -23.93 0.60
C GLN A 475 21.80 -22.82 0.33
N ASN A 476 21.34 -21.73 -0.30
CA ASN A 476 22.15 -20.58 -0.69
C ASN A 476 22.22 -19.50 0.39
N GLU A 477 21.49 -19.64 1.49
CA GLU A 477 21.46 -18.65 2.57
C GLU A 477 22.75 -18.68 3.39
N GLU A 478 23.44 -17.55 3.51
CA GLU A 478 24.63 -17.45 4.35
C GLU A 478 24.24 -17.35 5.82
N VAL A 479 24.94 -18.11 6.67
CA VAL A 479 24.77 -18.02 8.13
C VAL A 479 25.91 -17.15 8.67
N PRO A 480 25.63 -15.94 9.21
CA PRO A 480 26.69 -15.07 9.68
C PRO A 480 27.55 -15.75 10.73
N PHE A 481 28.87 -15.64 10.57
CA PHE A 481 29.84 -16.31 11.44
C PHE A 481 29.64 -16.00 12.94
N ALA A 482 29.30 -14.76 13.27
CA ALA A 482 29.00 -14.35 14.63
C ALA A 482 27.80 -15.13 15.22
N VAL A 483 26.74 -15.31 14.42
CA VAL A 483 25.56 -16.10 14.81
C VAL A 483 25.94 -17.57 14.99
N MET A 484 26.74 -18.13 14.08
CA MET A 484 27.19 -19.52 14.18
C MET A 484 28.01 -19.77 15.46
N ILE A 485 28.89 -18.84 15.85
CA ILE A 485 29.63 -18.91 17.12
C ILE A 485 28.66 -18.87 18.32
N SER A 486 27.70 -17.95 18.29
CA SER A 486 26.71 -17.79 19.35
C SER A 486 25.86 -19.06 19.52
N LEU A 487 25.37 -19.63 18.42
CA LEU A 487 24.60 -20.88 18.42
C LEU A 487 25.45 -22.06 18.94
N LYS A 488 26.71 -22.18 18.51
CA LYS A 488 27.63 -23.22 19.02
C LYS A 488 27.84 -23.11 20.53
N ARG A 489 28.11 -21.90 21.03
CA ARG A 489 28.32 -21.65 22.47
C ARG A 489 27.06 -21.96 23.27
N LEU A 490 25.90 -21.55 22.75
CA LEU A 490 24.60 -21.83 23.37
C LEU A 490 24.36 -23.35 23.43
N TYR A 491 24.53 -24.05 22.31
CA TYR A 491 24.36 -25.51 22.26
C TYR A 491 25.26 -26.26 23.24
N LYS A 492 26.54 -25.85 23.37
CA LYS A 492 27.49 -26.42 24.36
C LYS A 492 26.94 -26.30 25.79
N LYS A 493 26.41 -25.12 26.14
CA LYS A 493 25.83 -24.85 27.47
C LYS A 493 24.57 -25.67 27.72
N THR A 494 23.75 -25.86 26.69
CA THR A 494 22.45 -26.51 26.86
C THR A 494 22.55 -28.03 26.94
N GLN A 495 23.36 -28.71 26.11
CA GLN A 495 23.26 -30.19 25.93
C GLN A 495 24.59 -30.97 25.69
N GLY A 496 25.77 -30.35 25.76
CA GLY A 496 27.06 -31.08 25.75
C GLY A 496 27.60 -31.52 24.37
N TRP A 497 28.47 -32.54 24.34
CA TRP A 497 29.25 -33.00 23.16
C TRP A 497 28.54 -34.12 22.37
N ASP A 498 27.86 -33.78 21.26
CA ASP A 498 27.22 -34.76 20.36
C ASP A 498 27.61 -34.58 18.87
N SER A 499 27.01 -35.36 17.97
CA SER A 499 27.31 -35.31 16.53
C SER A 499 26.96 -33.96 15.87
N PHE A 500 25.94 -33.27 16.36
CA PHE A 500 25.55 -31.96 15.83
C PHE A 500 26.48 -30.87 16.38
N TYR A 501 26.86 -30.93 17.64
CA TYR A 501 27.90 -30.06 18.21
C TYR A 501 29.24 -30.20 17.47
N LYS A 502 29.68 -31.43 17.19
CA LYS A 502 30.88 -31.68 16.38
C LYS A 502 30.77 -31.08 14.98
N TYR A 503 29.57 -31.12 14.38
CA TYR A 503 29.31 -30.47 13.10
C TYR A 503 29.40 -28.94 13.19
N LEU A 504 28.77 -28.32 14.20
CA LEU A 504 28.87 -26.87 14.44
C LEU A 504 30.32 -26.44 14.69
N LEU A 505 31.08 -27.24 15.45
CA LEU A 505 32.50 -27.03 15.68
C LEU A 505 33.26 -27.01 14.34
N ALA A 506 33.11 -28.05 13.51
CA ALA A 506 33.75 -28.14 12.21
C ALA A 506 33.40 -26.94 11.30
N CYS A 507 32.14 -26.52 11.27
CA CYS A 507 31.72 -25.36 10.48
C CYS A 507 32.43 -24.08 10.95
N THR A 508 32.46 -23.82 12.26
CA THR A 508 33.15 -22.63 12.80
C THR A 508 34.67 -22.68 12.60
N THR A 509 35.29 -23.86 12.68
CA THR A 509 36.74 -24.02 12.50
C THR A 509 37.14 -23.82 11.05
N ASN A 510 36.41 -24.42 10.10
CA ASN A 510 36.68 -24.29 8.68
C ASN A 510 36.52 -22.83 8.20
N GLU A 511 35.50 -22.13 8.67
CA GLU A 511 35.29 -20.73 8.28
C GLU A 511 36.35 -19.80 8.91
N ARG A 512 36.78 -20.06 10.15
CA ARG A 512 37.90 -19.34 10.78
C ARG A 512 39.20 -19.55 10.00
N LEU A 513 39.49 -20.79 9.59
CA LEU A 513 40.65 -21.12 8.76
C LEU A 513 40.56 -20.46 7.38
N SER A 514 39.40 -20.45 6.73
CA SER A 514 39.20 -19.79 5.44
C SER A 514 39.37 -18.26 5.54
N LYS A 515 38.86 -17.62 6.59
CA LYS A 515 39.04 -16.17 6.81
C LYS A 515 40.50 -15.81 7.12
N THR A 516 41.18 -16.63 7.92
CA THR A 516 42.62 -16.48 8.18
C THR A 516 43.42 -16.67 6.89
N PHE A 517 43.10 -17.69 6.08
CA PHE A 517 43.76 -17.95 4.81
C PHE A 517 43.54 -16.81 3.81
N ASN A 518 42.33 -16.25 3.71
CA ASN A 518 42.05 -15.09 2.85
C ASN A 518 42.79 -13.82 3.31
N LYS A 519 42.92 -13.58 4.62
CA LYS A 519 43.76 -12.51 5.15
C LYS A 519 45.24 -12.72 4.81
N VAL A 520 45.74 -13.95 4.96
CA VAL A 520 47.13 -14.31 4.61
C VAL A 520 47.35 -14.25 3.10
N LYS A 521 46.35 -14.57 2.27
CA LYS A 521 46.38 -14.45 0.81
C LYS A 521 46.51 -12.99 0.35
N GLY A 522 45.84 -12.06 1.04
CA GLY A 522 46.00 -10.62 0.83
C GLY A 522 47.42 -10.14 1.17
N VAL A 523 48.01 -10.65 2.26
CA VAL A 523 49.41 -10.38 2.63
C VAL A 523 50.40 -10.99 1.64
N LEU A 524 50.15 -12.21 1.17
CA LEU A 524 50.94 -12.90 0.13
C LEU A 524 50.89 -12.19 -1.23
N GLN A 525 49.80 -11.49 -1.56
CA GLN A 525 49.71 -10.69 -2.79
C GLN A 525 50.58 -9.44 -2.73
N VAL A 526 50.78 -8.83 -1.55
CA VAL A 526 51.67 -7.68 -1.34
C VAL A 526 53.16 -8.08 -1.40
N ILE A 527 53.49 -9.32 -1.04
CA ILE A 527 54.88 -9.81 -0.91
C ILE A 527 55.44 -10.41 -2.23
N LYS A 528 54.66 -10.46 -3.30
CA LYS A 528 55.07 -11.05 -4.60
C LYS A 528 56.23 -10.36 -5.34
N LYS A 529 56.88 -9.33 -4.77
CA LYS A 529 58.02 -8.63 -5.38
C LYS A 529 59.41 -9.11 -4.95
N ASP A 530 59.55 -9.99 -3.95
CA ASP A 530 60.89 -10.42 -3.52
C ASP A 530 60.99 -11.94 -3.25
N LYS A 531 61.82 -12.63 -4.04
CA LYS A 531 61.97 -14.10 -4.01
C LYS A 531 62.70 -14.62 -2.76
N ARG A 532 63.41 -13.75 -2.01
CA ARG A 532 64.19 -14.15 -0.83
C ARG A 532 63.36 -14.36 0.45
N ILE A 533 62.07 -14.03 0.44
CA ILE A 533 61.19 -14.06 1.63
C ILE A 533 60.39 -15.38 1.73
N TYR A 534 60.34 -16.22 0.68
CA TYR A 534 59.47 -17.41 0.64
C TYR A 534 59.76 -18.48 1.70
N ILE A 535 61.03 -18.70 2.06
CA ILE A 535 61.43 -19.73 3.03
C ILE A 535 61.08 -19.32 4.48
N PRO A 536 61.43 -18.10 4.97
CA PRO A 536 60.99 -17.67 6.29
C PRO A 536 59.48 -17.45 6.38
N LEU A 537 58.80 -17.08 5.29
CA LEU A 537 57.34 -16.92 5.27
C LEU A 537 56.60 -18.28 5.32
N GLY A 538 57.13 -19.32 4.67
CA GLY A 538 56.60 -20.69 4.79
C GLY A 538 56.70 -21.23 6.22
N MET A 539 57.82 -20.95 6.90
CA MET A 539 58.01 -21.23 8.32
C MET A 539 57.08 -20.39 9.22
N GLY A 540 56.86 -19.11 8.91
CA GLY A 540 55.94 -18.23 9.62
C GLY A 540 54.47 -18.64 9.47
N ILE A 541 54.06 -19.10 8.28
CA ILE A 541 52.72 -19.65 8.04
C ILE A 541 52.55 -20.97 8.82
N LEU A 542 53.52 -21.88 8.78
CA LEU A 542 53.50 -23.11 9.57
C LEU A 542 53.48 -22.83 11.08
N MET A 543 54.23 -21.84 11.56
CA MET A 543 54.18 -21.39 12.95
C MET A 543 52.85 -20.72 13.29
N LEU A 544 52.22 -19.93 12.41
CA LEU A 544 50.89 -19.36 12.64
C LEU A 544 49.79 -20.43 12.66
N PHE A 545 49.92 -21.48 11.83
CA PHE A 545 49.07 -22.67 11.89
C PHE A 545 49.31 -23.46 13.20
N GLY A 546 50.56 -23.59 13.64
CA GLY A 546 50.93 -24.22 14.92
C GLY A 546 50.46 -23.43 16.14
N ILE A 547 50.60 -22.10 16.14
CA ILE A 547 50.16 -21.17 17.19
C ILE A 547 48.63 -21.08 17.22
N SER A 548 47.95 -21.09 16.06
CA SER A 548 46.48 -21.20 16.00
C SER A 548 46.00 -22.55 16.51
N GLY A 549 46.73 -23.64 16.23
CA GLY A 549 46.51 -24.97 16.79
C GLY A 549 46.71 -25.04 18.31
N MET A 550 47.71 -24.32 18.85
CA MET A 550 47.96 -24.23 20.29
C MET A 550 46.97 -23.29 21.00
N TYR A 551 46.54 -22.18 20.37
CA TYR A 551 45.47 -21.32 20.90
C TYR A 551 44.12 -22.05 20.94
N LEU A 552 43.86 -22.94 19.97
CA LEU A 552 42.72 -23.86 19.96
C LEU A 552 42.72 -24.84 21.15
N MET A 553 43.89 -25.16 21.72
CA MET A 553 44.00 -25.98 22.95
C MET A 553 44.04 -25.14 24.24
N LYS A 554 44.38 -23.85 24.17
CA LYS A 554 44.52 -22.97 25.34
C LYS A 554 43.23 -22.21 25.70
N GLU A 555 42.32 -22.00 24.76
CA GLU A 555 40.96 -21.49 25.05
C GLU A 555 40.10 -22.50 25.86
N ASP A 556 40.55 -23.76 25.99
CA ASP A 556 39.91 -24.77 26.83
C ASP A 556 40.34 -24.70 28.33
N SER A 557 41.34 -23.88 28.71
CA SER A 557 41.86 -23.87 30.09
C SER A 557 41.79 -22.53 30.86
N ASN A 558 41.44 -21.40 30.21
CA ASN A 558 41.33 -20.11 30.92
C ASN A 558 39.87 -19.68 31.12
N SER A 559 39.29 -20.22 32.19
CA SER A 559 38.16 -19.64 32.91
C SER A 559 38.60 -18.39 33.69
N ALA A 560 38.30 -17.20 33.18
CA ALA A 560 38.18 -16.02 34.02
C ALA A 560 37.23 -15.00 33.38
N TRP A 561 36.12 -14.82 34.06
CA TRP A 561 35.11 -13.78 33.87
C TRP A 561 35.73 -12.41 34.20
N HIS A 562 35.54 -11.42 33.33
CA HIS A 562 35.31 -10.03 33.75
C HIS A 562 33.91 -9.66 33.28
N GLY A 563 32.91 -10.10 34.05
CA GLY A 563 31.65 -9.41 34.07
C GLY A 563 31.65 -8.46 35.26
N GLU A 564 31.22 -7.24 35.00
CA GLU A 564 30.95 -6.28 36.04
C GLU A 564 29.84 -6.83 36.95
N LYS A 565 30.14 -6.75 38.25
CA LYS A 565 29.31 -7.10 39.39
C LYS A 565 27.92 -6.46 39.27
N ILE A 566 26.87 -7.27 39.16
CA ILE A 566 25.57 -6.95 39.77
C ILE A 566 25.61 -7.55 41.18
N VAL A 567 25.91 -6.70 42.16
CA VAL A 567 25.76 -7.03 43.59
C VAL A 567 24.29 -6.93 43.93
N TRP A 568 23.70 -8.03 44.36
CA TRP A 568 22.46 -8.01 45.14
C TRP A 568 22.76 -7.40 46.51
N ARG A 569 22.17 -6.24 46.84
CA ARG A 569 22.00 -5.80 48.23
C ARG A 569 20.51 -5.62 48.50
N SER A 570 20.03 -6.42 49.46
CA SER A 570 18.74 -6.29 50.12
C SER A 570 18.76 -5.14 51.14
N ASN A 571 17.67 -4.37 51.15
CA ASN A 571 17.10 -3.52 52.21
C ASN A 571 17.94 -2.40 52.86
N GLY A 572 17.30 -1.22 52.92
CA GLY A 572 17.34 -0.33 54.07
C GLY A 572 18.05 1.02 53.89
N GLU A 573 17.24 2.09 53.97
CA GLU A 573 17.57 3.44 54.47
C GLU A 573 18.20 4.53 53.56
N LYS A 574 17.35 5.53 53.31
CA LYS A 574 17.48 7.01 53.26
C LYS A 574 18.82 7.74 53.00
N SER A 575 18.63 8.86 52.27
CA SER A 575 19.43 10.09 52.12
C SER A 575 20.64 9.96 51.18
N SER A 576 21.07 10.94 50.40
CA SER A 576 20.68 12.33 50.11
C SER A 576 21.45 12.75 48.85
N SER A 577 20.96 13.81 48.20
CA SER A 577 21.58 14.59 47.12
C SER A 577 23.10 14.76 47.17
N GLN A 578 23.77 14.57 46.03
CA GLN A 578 24.86 15.46 45.63
C GLN A 578 25.17 15.35 44.12
N GLU A 579 25.07 16.49 43.46
CA GLU A 579 25.62 16.80 42.15
C GLU A 579 27.12 16.53 42.11
N ASN A 580 27.64 16.06 40.97
CA ASN A 580 29.00 16.35 40.56
C ASN A 580 29.07 16.39 39.04
N THR A 581 28.98 17.62 38.55
CA THR A 581 29.49 18.13 37.28
C THR A 581 30.96 17.76 37.11
N THR A 582 31.32 17.11 36.01
CA THR A 582 32.67 17.22 35.44
C THR A 582 32.57 17.23 33.92
N LEU A 583 32.66 18.46 33.39
CA LEU A 583 33.00 18.77 32.01
C LEU A 583 34.34 18.11 31.67
N ALA A 584 34.33 17.18 30.72
CA ALA A 584 35.52 16.69 30.04
C ALA A 584 35.40 16.98 28.55
N LYS A 585 36.36 17.78 28.07
CA LYS A 585 36.56 18.30 26.72
C LYS A 585 36.30 17.26 25.63
N GLU A 586 35.48 17.64 24.64
CA GLU A 586 35.40 16.97 23.34
C GLU A 586 36.76 17.03 22.64
N SER A 587 37.24 15.87 22.20
CA SER A 587 38.34 15.78 21.24
C SER A 587 37.74 15.64 19.83
N ASP A 588 38.10 16.60 18.97
CA ASP A 588 37.92 16.55 17.53
C ASP A 588 38.56 15.28 16.96
N ALA A 589 37.72 14.28 16.68
CA ALA A 589 38.07 13.11 15.90
C ALA A 589 36.80 12.61 15.20
N ASP A 590 36.66 13.09 13.97
CA ASP A 590 35.81 12.66 12.88
C ASP A 590 35.35 11.19 12.99
N LYS A 591 34.16 10.98 13.57
CA LYS A 591 33.50 9.67 13.62
C LYS A 591 32.68 9.49 12.36
N SER A 592 33.34 8.97 11.33
CA SER A 592 32.70 8.31 10.19
C SER A 592 31.51 7.45 10.64
N ILE A 593 30.37 7.64 9.96
CA ILE A 593 29.18 6.81 10.13
C ILE A 593 29.54 5.40 9.63
N PRO A 594 29.19 4.31 10.36
CA PRO A 594 29.39 2.97 9.85
C PRO A 594 28.56 2.76 8.58
N SER A 595 29.25 2.77 7.43
CA SER A 595 28.88 2.24 6.12
C SER A 595 27.41 2.37 5.69
N ILE A 596 27.09 3.46 4.97
CA ILE A 596 26.11 3.41 3.89
C ILE A 596 26.80 2.66 2.75
N SER A 597 26.49 1.37 2.57
CA SER A 597 26.97 0.60 1.43
C SER A 597 25.85 0.42 0.42
N VAL A 598 25.87 1.20 -0.66
CA VAL A 598 25.30 0.81 -1.95
C VAL A 598 26.29 1.21 -3.04
N ASN A 599 26.63 0.21 -3.85
CA ASN A 599 27.50 0.20 -5.03
C ASN A 599 27.96 1.55 -5.60
N ASP A 600 29.28 1.70 -5.73
CA ASP A 600 29.89 2.67 -6.65
C ASP A 600 29.62 2.24 -8.10
N SER A 601 28.50 2.69 -8.67
CA SER A 601 28.29 2.71 -10.13
C SER A 601 28.75 4.04 -10.69
N ALA A 602 29.80 3.99 -11.50
CA ALA A 602 30.27 5.12 -12.30
C ALA A 602 29.19 5.53 -13.31
N GLY A 603 28.69 6.77 -13.23
CA GLY A 603 27.82 7.28 -14.30
C GLY A 603 27.02 8.58 -14.10
N SER A 604 26.84 9.12 -12.89
CA SER A 604 26.05 10.37 -12.72
C SER A 604 26.92 11.62 -12.54
N SER A 605 26.49 12.73 -13.17
CA SER A 605 27.16 14.04 -13.13
C SER A 605 26.91 14.82 -11.82
N TYR A 606 26.22 14.22 -10.84
CA TYR A 606 25.80 14.87 -9.60
C TYR A 606 26.15 14.00 -8.38
N ASN A 607 26.83 14.58 -7.38
CA ASN A 607 27.34 13.85 -6.22
C ASN A 607 26.42 14.05 -5.00
N PHE A 608 25.24 13.43 -5.01
CA PHE A 608 24.24 13.54 -3.94
C PHE A 608 24.49 12.56 -2.77
N LYS A 609 25.68 12.62 -2.18
CA LYS A 609 26.09 11.78 -1.04
C LYS A 609 26.14 12.58 0.26
N VAL A 610 25.62 12.02 1.35
CA VAL A 610 25.74 12.56 2.72
C VAL A 610 26.93 11.90 3.40
N LYS A 611 28.00 12.65 3.61
CA LYS A 611 29.31 12.10 4.05
C LYS A 611 29.55 12.30 5.54
N THR A 612 28.99 13.36 6.13
CA THR A 612 29.21 13.69 7.54
C THR A 612 27.90 13.77 8.33
N LYS A 613 28.00 13.61 9.66
CA LYS A 613 26.87 13.84 10.56
C LYS A 613 26.36 15.28 10.52
N GLN A 614 27.25 16.25 10.30
CA GLN A 614 26.90 17.66 10.22
C GLN A 614 26.13 17.98 8.94
N GLU A 615 26.52 17.36 7.81
CA GLU A 615 25.74 17.40 6.57
C GLU A 615 24.35 16.76 6.75
N LEU A 616 24.27 15.60 7.41
CA LEU A 616 22.98 14.96 7.71
C LEU A 616 22.09 15.87 8.55
N LYS A 617 22.64 16.47 9.62
CA LYS A 617 21.90 17.42 10.46
C LYS A 617 21.34 18.58 9.62
N GLN A 618 22.16 19.18 8.78
CA GLN A 618 21.74 20.29 7.92
C GLN A 618 20.64 19.86 6.94
N VAL A 619 20.77 18.69 6.31
CA VAL A 619 19.73 18.13 5.42
C VAL A 619 18.39 17.98 6.15
N LEU A 620 18.40 17.50 7.38
CA LEU A 620 17.18 17.30 8.17
C LEU A 620 16.55 18.62 8.65
N GLU A 621 17.37 19.58 9.05
CA GLU A 621 16.91 20.92 9.42
C GLU A 621 16.29 21.64 8.22
N THR A 622 16.95 21.59 7.05
CA THR A 622 16.43 22.14 5.79
C THR A 622 15.15 21.44 5.35
N ALA A 623 15.05 20.12 5.52
CA ALA A 623 13.80 19.41 5.23
C ALA A 623 12.65 19.94 6.09
N LEU A 624 12.90 20.17 7.40
CA LEU A 624 11.88 20.62 8.34
C LEU A 624 11.48 22.11 8.18
N ILE A 625 12.39 22.96 7.68
CA ILE A 625 12.15 24.38 7.50
C ILE A 625 11.58 24.65 6.11
N ASP A 626 12.24 24.14 5.07
CA ASP A 626 12.02 24.53 3.68
C ASP A 626 11.27 23.47 2.86
N GLY A 627 11.00 22.27 3.42
CA GLY A 627 10.39 21.17 2.68
C GLY A 627 11.31 20.58 1.59
N ASN A 628 12.63 20.71 1.77
CA ASN A 628 13.64 20.18 0.85
C ASN A 628 14.47 19.10 1.54
N LEU A 629 14.31 17.85 1.11
CA LEU A 629 15.11 16.73 1.58
C LEU A 629 16.32 16.55 0.66
N GLY A 630 17.40 17.27 0.98
CA GLY A 630 18.59 17.34 0.16
C GLY A 630 18.32 18.12 -1.14
N PRO A 631 18.62 17.56 -2.33
CA PRO A 631 18.37 18.26 -3.60
C PRO A 631 16.89 18.22 -4.03
N PHE A 632 16.03 17.46 -3.35
CA PHE A 632 14.64 17.25 -3.76
C PHE A 632 13.66 18.01 -2.88
N GLY A 633 12.88 18.90 -3.49
CA GLY A 633 11.82 19.66 -2.83
C GLY A 633 10.43 19.09 -3.03
N LEU A 634 9.44 19.71 -2.37
CA LEU A 634 8.02 19.36 -2.50
C LEU A 634 7.48 19.48 -3.94
N ASN A 635 8.13 20.26 -4.80
CA ASN A 635 7.80 20.40 -6.22
C ASN A 635 8.09 19.13 -7.02
N VAL A 636 8.96 18.24 -6.53
CA VAL A 636 9.28 16.95 -7.15
C VAL A 636 8.18 15.93 -6.86
N ILE A 637 7.53 16.02 -5.70
CA ILE A 637 6.40 15.16 -5.34
C ILE A 637 5.20 15.51 -6.23
N GLY A 638 4.73 14.52 -7.01
CA GLY A 638 3.68 14.63 -8.02
C GLY A 638 4.18 14.68 -9.47
N GLN A 639 5.50 14.84 -9.69
CA GLN A 639 6.08 14.82 -11.03
C GLN A 639 6.27 13.40 -11.57
N GLU A 640 6.26 13.27 -12.90
CA GLU A 640 6.58 12.03 -13.60
C GLU A 640 8.09 11.80 -13.73
N GLN A 641 8.50 10.54 -13.90
CA GLN A 641 9.91 10.15 -14.02
C GLN A 641 10.64 10.90 -15.15
N SER A 642 9.95 11.16 -16.26
CA SER A 642 10.47 11.91 -17.41
C SER A 642 10.84 13.35 -17.04
N ALA A 643 9.99 14.03 -16.27
CA ALA A 643 10.22 15.39 -15.79
C ALA A 643 11.36 15.43 -14.76
N VAL A 644 11.38 14.49 -13.80
CA VAL A 644 12.46 14.37 -12.82
C VAL A 644 13.79 14.08 -13.51
N LYS A 645 13.81 13.22 -14.54
CA LYS A 645 15.01 12.93 -15.33
C LYS A 645 15.49 14.14 -16.14
N GLN A 646 14.55 14.96 -16.63
CA GLN A 646 14.88 16.19 -17.34
C GLN A 646 15.50 17.25 -16.42
N GLU A 647 15.03 17.33 -15.18
CA GLU A 647 15.48 18.30 -14.18
C GLU A 647 16.78 17.87 -13.48
N PHE A 648 16.90 16.59 -13.09
CA PHE A 648 18.00 16.08 -12.25
C PHE A 648 18.94 15.08 -12.96
N GLY A 649 18.70 14.77 -14.23
CA GLY A 649 19.51 13.84 -15.02
C GLY A 649 19.12 12.36 -14.85
N THR A 650 19.93 11.47 -15.43
CA THR A 650 19.69 10.01 -15.38
C THR A 650 19.98 9.46 -13.97
N PRO A 651 19.09 8.64 -13.38
CA PRO A 651 19.31 8.08 -12.05
C PRO A 651 20.42 7.04 -12.00
N ASP A 652 21.01 6.85 -10.80
CA ASP A 652 22.06 5.87 -10.55
C ASP A 652 21.53 4.43 -10.59
N ALA A 653 20.30 4.24 -10.09
CA ALA A 653 19.60 2.97 -10.16
C ALA A 653 18.10 3.20 -10.37
N LEU A 654 17.49 2.28 -11.12
CA LEU A 654 16.04 2.15 -11.25
C LEU A 654 15.66 0.74 -10.80
N GLN A 655 14.90 0.65 -9.72
CA GLN A 655 14.34 -0.60 -9.24
C GLN A 655 12.85 -0.63 -9.60
N GLU A 656 12.51 -1.43 -10.59
CA GLU A 656 11.12 -1.65 -10.96
C GLU A 656 10.40 -2.49 -9.90
N ALA A 657 9.14 -2.13 -9.64
CA ALA A 657 8.25 -2.84 -8.76
C ALA A 657 8.11 -4.29 -9.22
N LYS A 658 8.45 -5.24 -8.34
CA LYS A 658 8.35 -6.69 -8.64
C LYS A 658 6.92 -7.17 -8.90
N CYS A 659 5.92 -6.35 -8.58
CA CYS A 659 4.50 -6.64 -8.74
C CYS A 659 3.76 -5.34 -9.05
N THR A 660 3.17 -5.25 -10.25
CA THR A 660 2.31 -4.13 -10.67
C THR A 660 0.95 -4.11 -9.96
N ALA A 661 0.61 -5.15 -9.20
CA ALA A 661 -0.66 -5.32 -8.49
C ALA A 661 -0.57 -5.14 -6.96
N CYS A 662 0.60 -4.82 -6.42
CA CYS A 662 0.86 -4.90 -4.97
C CYS A 662 1.20 -3.55 -4.31
N ASP A 663 0.87 -2.41 -4.93
CA ASP A 663 1.30 -1.08 -4.47
C ASP A 663 2.79 -1.04 -4.09
N ALA A 664 3.64 -1.72 -4.88
CA ALA A 664 5.08 -1.64 -4.74
C ALA A 664 5.58 -0.48 -5.60
N ALA A 665 6.39 0.40 -5.01
CA ALA A 665 6.90 1.56 -5.73
C ALA A 665 7.90 1.12 -6.81
N ASN A 666 7.93 1.84 -7.93
CA ASN A 666 9.19 1.95 -8.66
C ASN A 666 10.08 2.91 -7.87
N THR A 667 11.27 2.47 -7.49
CA THR A 667 12.21 3.31 -6.75
C THR A 667 13.31 3.79 -7.67
N VAL A 668 13.50 5.10 -7.71
CA VAL A 668 14.56 5.77 -8.45
C VAL A 668 15.60 6.29 -7.47
N THR A 669 16.87 5.94 -7.65
CA THR A 669 17.96 6.32 -6.74
C THR A 669 18.85 7.38 -7.37
N TYR A 670 19.15 8.43 -6.59
CA TYR A 670 20.07 9.52 -6.91
C TYR A 670 21.00 9.74 -5.70
N GLY A 671 22.22 9.21 -5.78
CA GLY A 671 23.15 9.16 -4.65
C GLY A 671 22.57 8.36 -3.48
N ASP A 672 22.45 9.00 -2.31
CA ASP A 672 21.87 8.38 -1.11
C ASP A 672 20.33 8.54 -1.03
N TYR A 673 19.75 9.35 -1.92
CA TYR A 673 18.32 9.69 -1.92
C TYR A 673 17.53 8.79 -2.86
N ASN A 674 16.29 8.51 -2.47
CA ASN A 674 15.41 7.62 -3.21
C ASN A 674 14.03 8.26 -3.40
N LEU A 675 13.49 8.09 -4.60
CA LEU A 675 12.17 8.58 -5.00
C LEU A 675 11.28 7.38 -5.28
N ASP A 676 10.23 7.21 -4.46
CA ASP A 676 9.25 6.14 -4.66
C ASP A 676 8.10 6.66 -5.53
N MET A 677 7.83 5.95 -6.62
CA MET A 677 6.87 6.34 -7.64
C MET A 677 5.67 5.39 -7.68
N PHE A 678 4.47 5.96 -7.78
CA PHE A 678 3.21 5.22 -7.86
C PHE A 678 2.22 5.86 -8.84
N PRO A 679 1.74 5.12 -9.85
CA PRO A 679 2.47 4.14 -10.66
C PRO A 679 3.54 4.79 -11.58
N SER A 680 3.49 6.12 -11.76
CA SER A 680 4.47 6.88 -12.56
C SER A 680 4.84 8.25 -11.98
N LYS A 681 4.20 8.67 -10.88
CA LYS A 681 4.46 9.96 -10.21
C LYS A 681 5.19 9.75 -8.89
N VAL A 682 6.14 10.62 -8.57
CA VAL A 682 6.84 10.62 -7.28
C VAL A 682 5.81 10.89 -6.17
N LYS A 683 5.72 9.99 -5.18
CA LYS A 683 4.83 10.18 -4.02
C LYS A 683 5.57 10.58 -2.76
N LYS A 684 6.84 10.18 -2.64
CA LYS A 684 7.68 10.51 -1.50
C LYS A 684 9.16 10.50 -1.86
N ILE A 685 9.92 11.23 -1.08
CA ILE A 685 11.37 11.29 -1.11
C ILE A 685 11.87 10.69 0.19
N TRP A 686 12.88 9.81 0.14
CA TRP A 686 13.39 9.17 1.34
C TRP A 686 14.90 8.95 1.32
N LEU A 687 15.47 8.89 2.52
CA LEU A 687 16.90 8.73 2.78
C LEU A 687 17.12 7.78 3.96
N HIS A 688 18.04 6.83 3.82
CA HIS A 688 18.46 5.96 4.92
C HIS A 688 19.42 6.70 5.88
N MET A 689 19.27 6.43 7.17
CA MET A 689 20.17 6.94 8.19
C MET A 689 20.26 6.00 9.38
N ASN A 690 21.19 6.26 10.30
CA ASN A 690 21.31 5.49 11.52
C ASN A 690 21.78 6.40 12.65
N ILE A 691 20.84 7.16 13.23
CA ILE A 691 21.10 8.07 14.36
C ILE A 691 20.19 7.72 15.55
N PRO A 692 20.66 7.84 16.80
CA PRO A 692 19.81 7.69 17.97
C PRO A 692 18.62 8.67 17.95
N VAL A 693 17.46 8.26 18.45
CA VAL A 693 16.27 9.12 18.57
C VAL A 693 16.55 10.36 19.42
N ASN A 694 17.31 10.21 20.50
CA ASN A 694 17.70 11.35 21.35
C ASN A 694 18.58 12.37 20.59
N GLU A 695 19.40 11.90 19.65
CA GLU A 695 20.24 12.75 18.80
C GLU A 695 19.35 13.52 17.79
N LEU A 696 18.39 12.85 17.14
CA LEU A 696 17.39 13.51 16.28
C LEU A 696 16.61 14.60 17.03
N LYS A 697 16.09 14.29 18.23
CA LYS A 697 15.33 15.24 19.06
C LYS A 697 16.17 16.45 19.48
N SER A 698 17.47 16.27 19.70
CA SER A 698 18.38 17.37 20.00
C SER A 698 18.61 18.31 18.81
N TRP A 699 18.43 17.81 17.58
CA TRP A 699 18.58 18.60 16.36
C TRP A 699 17.28 19.30 15.97
N LEU A 700 16.17 18.57 15.96
CA LEU A 700 14.90 19.04 15.38
C LEU A 700 13.84 19.44 16.42
N GLY A 701 14.10 19.20 17.71
CA GLY A 701 13.11 19.35 18.78
C GLY A 701 12.20 18.13 18.93
N GLU A 702 11.21 18.23 19.81
CA GLU A 702 10.24 17.15 20.03
C GLU A 702 9.30 16.98 18.83
N PRO A 703 9.00 15.74 18.41
CA PRO A 703 8.06 15.47 17.33
C PRO A 703 6.62 15.82 17.74
N TYR A 704 5.76 16.02 16.75
CA TYR A 704 4.33 16.27 16.95
C TYR A 704 3.60 15.04 17.54
N GLY A 705 4.05 13.85 17.17
CA GLY A 705 3.51 12.59 17.66
C GLY A 705 4.25 11.38 17.11
N ILE A 706 3.78 10.21 17.51
CA ILE A 706 4.18 8.92 16.96
C ILE A 706 3.00 8.39 16.14
N GLU A 707 3.22 8.09 14.87
CA GLU A 707 2.23 7.53 13.96
C GLU A 707 2.73 6.20 13.38
N GLU A 708 1.81 5.40 12.83
CA GLU A 708 2.16 4.19 12.09
C GLU A 708 2.84 4.60 10.77
N GLY A 709 4.16 4.38 10.66
CA GLY A 709 4.92 4.55 9.43
C GLY A 709 4.83 3.33 8.52
N ILE A 710 5.44 3.40 7.33
CA ILE A 710 5.37 2.32 6.32
C ILE A 710 6.01 1.02 6.83
N ASP A 711 7.15 1.12 7.54
CA ASP A 711 7.94 -0.04 7.98
C ASP A 711 8.03 -0.18 9.51
N SER A 712 7.66 0.86 10.28
CA SER A 712 7.68 0.90 11.75
C SER A 712 6.92 2.10 12.29
N ASP A 713 6.77 2.20 13.63
CA ASP A 713 6.42 3.46 14.29
C ASP A 713 7.35 4.58 13.80
N ALA A 714 6.76 5.73 13.47
CA ALA A 714 7.47 6.88 12.95
C ALA A 714 7.25 8.10 13.84
N LEU A 715 8.34 8.82 14.14
CA LEU A 715 8.26 10.15 14.75
C LEU A 715 7.86 11.14 13.66
N VAL A 716 6.78 11.87 13.88
CA VAL A 716 6.19 12.74 12.85
C VAL A 716 6.42 14.20 13.19
N TYR A 717 6.94 14.94 12.21
CA TYR A 717 7.02 16.39 12.23
C TYR A 717 6.11 16.94 11.14
N ARG A 718 5.05 17.65 11.54
CA ARG A 718 4.05 18.23 10.62
C ARG A 718 4.33 19.71 10.39
N LYS A 719 4.25 20.14 9.14
CA LYS A 719 4.33 21.54 8.69
C LYS A 719 3.18 21.82 7.73
N GLU A 720 2.90 23.10 7.49
CA GLU A 720 1.84 23.49 6.56
C GLU A 720 2.22 23.01 5.14
N GLY A 721 1.42 22.12 4.56
CA GLY A 721 1.63 21.56 3.22
C GLY A 721 2.52 20.31 3.11
N TYR A 722 3.15 19.84 4.20
CA TYR A 722 3.97 18.61 4.17
C TYR A 722 4.20 17.98 5.55
N ALA A 723 4.63 16.71 5.56
CA ALA A 723 4.99 15.99 6.77
C ALA A 723 6.25 15.15 6.57
N ILE A 724 7.06 15.08 7.62
CA ILE A 724 8.30 14.30 7.66
C ILE A 724 8.13 13.19 8.70
N TYR A 725 8.38 11.96 8.25
CA TYR A 725 8.24 10.75 9.04
C TYR A 725 9.63 10.15 9.25
N PHE A 726 10.01 9.94 10.51
CA PHE A 726 11.26 9.29 10.89
C PHE A 726 10.97 7.90 11.42
N SER A 727 11.23 6.87 10.62
CA SER A 727 11.00 5.47 10.99
C SER A 727 12.02 5.05 12.04
N VAL A 728 11.54 4.55 13.19
CA VAL A 728 12.38 4.20 14.35
C VAL A 728 12.41 2.68 14.57
N ALA A 729 13.61 2.14 14.78
CA ALA A 729 13.81 0.79 15.28
C ALA A 729 14.95 0.76 16.32
N ASP A 730 14.68 0.12 17.46
CA ASP A 730 15.64 -0.08 18.57
C ASP A 730 16.27 1.23 19.09
N ASP A 731 15.46 2.29 19.25
CA ASP A 731 15.88 3.65 19.63
C ASP A 731 16.80 4.37 18.62
N PHE A 732 16.90 3.85 17.38
CA PHE A 732 17.57 4.49 16.26
C PHE A 732 16.60 4.83 15.14
N VAL A 733 16.76 6.01 14.56
CA VAL A 733 16.13 6.43 13.31
C VAL A 733 16.83 5.71 12.16
N LYS A 734 16.06 4.95 11.38
CA LYS A 734 16.55 4.15 10.25
C LYS A 734 16.36 4.80 8.89
N ARG A 735 15.38 5.70 8.81
CA ARG A 735 14.94 6.30 7.56
C ARG A 735 14.14 7.55 7.85
N VAL A 736 14.27 8.53 6.96
CA VAL A 736 13.36 9.67 6.87
C VAL A 736 12.58 9.59 5.56
N ASP A 737 11.30 9.89 5.63
CA ASP A 737 10.39 10.00 4.50
C ASP A 737 9.72 11.38 4.51
N MET A 738 9.75 12.07 3.38
CA MET A 738 9.06 13.35 3.20
C MET A 738 7.87 13.17 2.26
N TYR A 739 6.70 13.62 2.73
CA TYR A 739 5.44 13.59 2.00
C TYR A 739 4.89 14.99 1.85
N LYS A 740 4.28 15.26 0.70
CA LYS A 740 3.43 16.43 0.53
C LYS A 740 2.06 16.12 1.15
N SER A 741 1.61 16.96 2.07
CA SER A 741 0.26 16.86 2.63
C SER A 741 -0.71 17.44 1.60
N GLU A 742 -1.81 16.73 1.32
CA GLU A 742 -2.88 17.24 0.44
C GLU A 742 -3.70 18.35 1.12
#